data_AF-A0A2P2C7S4-F1
#
_entry.id   AF-A0A2P2C7S4-F1
#
_cell.length_a   1.000
_cell.length_b   1.000
_cell.length_c   1.000
_cell.angle_alpha   90.00
_cell.angle_beta   90.00
_cell.angle_gamma   90.00
#
_symmetry.space_group_name_H-M   'P 1'
#
loop_
_entity.id
_entity.type
_entity.pdbx_description
1 polymer ?
#
loop_
_entity_poly.entity_id
_entity_poly.type
_entity_poly.pdbx_seq_one_letter_code
_entity_poly.pdbx_strand_id
1 'polypeptide(L)'
;MTSVVARRAGIEVSDAALHQGLALPDLFDLALRINPKRPHLLVSTVLAKHVPTDPRVVRGSGLLLGLLVAEQLGGCAVDPAAVRELGRVLRTGADPQPFADLVEASGAQGAPGSGLVLGYAETATALGHLVARALGWPSIHSTRRRVPGFSAALGFDEAHSHATEHLVLPSDPALLVGAGPVVLVDDELSTGRTALNTIRALHRLAPRERYVIAALIDVRTAVDREAMAAVAAELGASIEVVALASGEVSVPGDAGDRVADLASLPLGVADEPRTAATGRRVWPWRVAETGRHGFGPADDAALEVAARQVADDLGPRLGGRVLVLGTEELMYAPLAIADALRSPERQVRFSSTTRSPVRVLDVEGYPIRSGITFPAHDNQAEPGERFAYNVVATEGGGWSDIVVVVDSAMCTAGLDGLLTALAPYAGQVHLSVLPSAAGLPEGLTAPDFGSYAPHEVTWLLQDLSHVRLEAATEIRERRIQTGEAHYAESLPIEYRPEESYRRLFHEQLAEVAPRVATAVGTVTELAISVRERDDVVLVSLARAGVPIGVLMQRWARQRHGLEWPHYAISIVRDRGIDLTAMRYLAARHDPRRVLFVDGWTGKGAITREFTDAVAAVNAELDLGTRGFDPGLAVLADPGECVALYGTRDDFLIPSACLNSTVSGLVSRTVLNPDLIGPHEFHGAKFYAELADEDVSALYLDTVAGQIDAVAPAAETDAAELRLADREPTWVGWAAAEQIRAAYDLPSINLVKPGVGETTRVLLRRVPWRVVVNPERRADLRHVELLAAERGVPVVTEPGLPYSCIGLIRPTERDSS
;
A
#
# COMPACT_ATOMS: atom_id res chain seq x y z
N MET A 1 40.36 -9.04 19.09
CA MET A 1 41.34 -10.01 18.53
C MET A 1 41.09 -10.05 17.03
N THR A 2 42.11 -9.89 16.19
CA THR A 2 41.95 -9.97 14.72
C THR A 2 41.54 -11.38 14.30
N SER A 3 40.54 -11.49 13.41
CA SER A 3 40.03 -12.79 12.93
C SER A 3 41.15 -13.65 12.34
N VAL A 4 41.01 -14.99 12.41
CA VAL A 4 41.94 -15.94 11.78
C VAL A 4 42.15 -15.61 10.30
N VAL A 5 41.08 -15.17 9.64
CA VAL A 5 41.09 -14.78 8.23
C VAL A 5 41.86 -13.48 8.00
N ALA A 6 41.72 -12.46 8.87
CA ALA A 6 42.52 -11.24 8.78
C ALA A 6 44.02 -11.51 8.93
N ARG A 7 44.40 -12.35 9.89
CA ARG A 7 45.80 -12.77 10.08
C ARG A 7 46.34 -13.52 8.85
N ARG A 8 45.54 -14.41 8.26
CA ARG A 8 45.92 -15.15 7.06
C ARG A 8 46.06 -14.25 5.83
N ALA A 9 45.15 -13.29 5.65
CA ALA A 9 45.22 -12.28 4.61
C ALA A 9 46.38 -11.28 4.83
N GLY A 10 46.98 -11.25 6.03
CA GLY A 10 47.99 -10.28 6.43
C GLY A 10 47.44 -8.86 6.58
N ILE A 11 46.15 -8.72 6.87
CA ILE A 11 45.51 -7.43 7.06
C ILE A 11 45.80 -6.95 8.47
N GLU A 12 46.39 -5.76 8.56
CA GLU A 12 46.73 -5.12 9.82
C GLU A 12 45.74 -4.00 10.12
N VAL A 13 45.29 -3.94 11.37
CA VAL A 13 44.40 -2.89 11.88
C VAL A 13 45.14 -2.18 13.00
N SER A 14 45.32 -0.87 12.87
CA SER A 14 45.91 -0.02 13.90
C SER A 14 44.87 0.98 14.39
N ASP A 15 44.75 1.13 15.71
CA ASP A 15 43.85 2.12 16.30
C ASP A 15 44.56 3.48 16.37
N ALA A 16 43.87 4.55 15.98
CA ALA A 16 44.25 5.89 16.41
C ALA A 16 43.89 6.04 17.90
N ALA A 17 44.63 6.88 18.65
CA ALA A 17 44.49 7.02 20.10
C ALA A 17 43.02 6.96 20.56
N LEU A 18 42.70 5.96 21.41
CA LEU A 18 41.35 5.59 21.83
C LEU A 18 40.47 6.81 22.09
N HIS A 19 39.52 7.10 21.19
CA HIS A 19 38.41 7.98 21.54
C HIS A 19 37.57 7.27 22.60
N GLN A 20 37.78 7.63 23.86
CA GLN A 20 36.85 7.41 24.96
C GLN A 20 36.42 5.94 25.24
N GLY A 21 37.15 4.92 24.76
CA GLY A 21 36.99 3.51 25.16
C GLY A 21 36.45 2.52 24.12
N LEU A 22 36.28 2.96 22.86
CA LEU A 22 36.01 2.09 21.70
C LEU A 22 37.24 1.96 20.80
N ALA A 23 37.46 0.76 20.27
CA ALA A 23 38.49 0.46 19.28
C ALA A 23 37.87 -0.05 17.98
N LEU A 24 38.62 -0.01 16.88
CA LEU A 24 38.16 -0.52 15.59
C LEU A 24 37.64 -1.98 15.67
N PRO A 25 38.32 -2.93 16.34
CA PRO A 25 37.85 -4.31 16.44
C PRO A 25 36.60 -4.52 17.32
N ASP A 26 36.11 -3.50 18.02
CA ASP A 26 34.83 -3.61 18.74
C ASP A 26 33.65 -3.44 17.75
N LEU A 27 33.82 -2.58 16.73
CA LEU A 27 32.75 -2.14 15.83
C LEU A 27 32.68 -2.91 14.51
N PHE A 28 33.76 -3.58 14.12
CA PHE A 28 33.76 -4.42 12.93
C PHE A 28 34.64 -5.67 13.07
N ASP A 29 34.30 -6.66 12.25
CA ASP A 29 35.14 -7.80 11.94
C ASP A 29 35.47 -7.85 10.45
N LEU A 30 36.45 -8.68 10.08
CA LEU A 30 36.87 -8.83 8.68
C LEU A 30 36.26 -10.08 8.04
N ALA A 31 35.53 -9.90 6.95
CA ALA A 31 35.04 -10.95 6.05
C ALA A 31 35.71 -10.90 4.67
N LEU A 32 35.52 -11.94 3.86
CA LEU A 32 36.00 -12.02 2.50
C LEU A 32 34.89 -11.79 1.47
N ARG A 33 35.19 -11.01 0.43
CA ARG A 33 34.28 -10.82 -0.72
C ARG A 33 34.50 -11.90 -1.77
N ILE A 34 33.48 -12.14 -2.58
CA ILE A 34 33.62 -12.87 -3.85
C ILE A 34 34.09 -11.90 -4.94
N ASN A 35 35.23 -11.23 -4.71
CA ASN A 35 35.83 -10.29 -5.66
C ASN A 35 37.36 -10.32 -5.55
N PRO A 36 38.09 -10.73 -6.60
CA PRO A 36 39.55 -10.85 -6.54
C PRO A 36 40.27 -9.49 -6.42
N LYS A 37 39.67 -8.37 -6.85
CA LYS A 37 40.27 -7.03 -6.78
C LYS A 37 40.13 -6.37 -5.41
N ARG A 38 39.12 -6.77 -4.63
CA ARG A 38 38.89 -6.29 -3.25
C ARG A 38 38.44 -7.47 -2.40
N PRO A 39 39.38 -8.31 -1.92
CA PRO A 39 39.06 -9.59 -1.31
C PRO A 39 38.47 -9.48 0.10
N HIS A 40 38.44 -8.29 0.71
CA HIS A 40 37.98 -8.07 2.08
C HIS A 40 36.71 -7.21 2.16
N LEU A 41 36.00 -7.35 3.28
CA LEU A 41 34.83 -6.57 3.68
C LEU A 41 34.92 -6.30 5.18
N LEU A 42 34.71 -5.05 5.59
CA LEU A 42 34.47 -4.73 7.00
C LEU A 42 33.00 -5.03 7.31
N VAL A 43 32.77 -5.92 8.28
CA VAL A 43 31.44 -6.34 8.72
C VAL A 43 31.15 -5.67 10.04
N SER A 44 30.26 -4.68 10.02
CA SER A 44 29.84 -4.00 11.24
C SER A 44 29.13 -4.94 12.20
N THR A 45 29.48 -4.87 13.48
CA THR A 45 28.83 -5.58 14.59
C THR A 45 27.60 -4.84 15.13
N VAL A 46 27.46 -3.55 14.78
CA VAL A 46 26.41 -2.65 15.29
C VAL A 46 25.37 -2.24 14.24
N LEU A 47 25.64 -2.45 12.94
CA LEU A 47 24.72 -2.03 11.87
C LEU A 47 23.59 -3.03 11.57
N ALA A 48 23.74 -4.28 12.03
CA ALA A 48 22.81 -5.39 11.76
C ALA A 48 22.68 -5.82 10.28
N LYS A 49 23.53 -5.37 9.37
CA LYS A 49 23.45 -5.76 7.95
C LYS A 49 23.71 -7.24 7.69
N HIS A 50 24.83 -7.77 8.18
CA HIS A 50 25.25 -9.15 7.91
C HIS A 50 25.22 -10.05 9.15
N VAL A 51 25.15 -9.44 10.34
CA VAL A 51 25.16 -10.12 11.64
C VAL A 51 23.88 -9.71 12.37
N PRO A 52 22.99 -10.65 12.72
CA PRO A 52 21.82 -10.34 13.53
C PRO A 52 22.18 -9.76 14.90
N THR A 53 21.85 -8.50 15.12
CA THR A 53 22.25 -7.72 16.30
C THR A 53 21.04 -7.41 17.19
N ASP A 54 21.25 -7.26 18.50
CA ASP A 54 20.20 -6.79 19.41
C ASP A 54 19.76 -5.38 18.96
N PRO A 55 18.45 -5.11 18.76
CA PRO A 55 17.99 -3.83 18.24
C PRO A 55 18.40 -2.63 19.10
N ARG A 56 18.61 -2.81 20.42
CA ARG A 56 19.12 -1.75 21.31
C ARG A 56 20.54 -1.33 20.96
N VAL A 57 21.40 -2.27 20.55
CA VAL A 57 22.77 -1.97 20.14
C VAL A 57 22.77 -1.18 18.84
N VAL A 58 21.94 -1.58 17.88
CA VAL A 58 21.81 -0.90 16.58
C VAL A 58 21.29 0.52 16.78
N ARG A 59 20.16 0.66 17.48
CA ARG A 59 19.50 1.94 17.77
C ARG A 59 20.40 2.87 18.58
N GLY A 60 20.97 2.36 19.66
CA GLY A 60 21.85 3.13 20.55
C GLY A 60 23.13 3.59 19.87
N SER A 61 23.74 2.77 19.00
CA SER A 61 24.97 3.15 18.29
C SER A 61 24.73 4.29 17.29
N GLY A 62 23.60 4.27 16.57
CA GLY A 62 23.24 5.36 15.66
C GLY A 62 22.88 6.66 16.38
N LEU A 63 22.14 6.56 17.49
CA LEU A 63 21.84 7.71 18.35
C LEU A 63 23.12 8.30 18.96
N LEU A 64 24.03 7.45 19.46
CA LEU A 64 25.33 7.88 19.99
C LEU A 64 26.16 8.62 18.94
N LEU A 65 26.22 8.11 17.70
CA LEU A 65 26.88 8.80 16.59
C LEU A 65 26.24 10.18 16.36
N GLY A 66 24.91 10.26 16.37
CA GLY A 66 24.19 11.53 16.23
C GLY A 66 24.44 12.52 17.37
N LEU A 67 24.56 12.05 18.61
CA LEU A 67 24.92 12.88 19.76
C LEU A 67 26.35 13.45 19.62
N LEU A 68 27.31 12.66 19.12
CA LEU A 68 28.66 13.15 18.84
C LEU A 68 28.68 14.16 17.68
N VAL A 69 27.81 13.98 16.68
CA VAL A 69 27.60 14.98 15.63
C VAL A 69 26.99 16.26 16.22
N ALA A 70 26.03 16.14 17.15
CA ALA A 70 25.45 17.28 17.84
C ALA A 70 26.50 18.07 18.63
N GLU A 71 27.36 17.37 19.39
CA GLU A 71 28.50 17.97 20.11
C GLU A 71 29.42 18.73 19.15
N GLN A 72 29.80 18.10 18.02
CA GLN A 72 30.62 18.74 16.98
C GLN A 72 29.95 20.01 16.42
N LEU A 73 28.63 20.01 16.29
CA LEU A 73 27.83 21.14 15.82
C LEU A 73 27.61 22.23 16.87
N GLY A 74 28.17 22.09 18.08
CA GLY A 74 28.03 23.06 19.18
C GLY A 74 26.90 22.74 20.16
N GLY A 75 26.38 21.52 20.12
CA GLY A 75 25.49 20.96 21.14
C GLY A 75 26.23 20.61 22.43
N CYS A 76 25.53 19.95 23.35
CA CYS A 76 26.10 19.51 24.61
C CYS A 76 27.07 18.34 24.44
N ALA A 77 28.02 18.23 25.38
CA ALA A 77 29.01 17.16 25.39
C ALA A 77 28.36 15.80 25.70
N VAL A 78 28.73 14.77 24.95
CA VAL A 78 28.24 13.40 25.16
C VAL A 78 28.84 12.82 26.42
N ASP A 79 28.04 12.13 27.25
CA ASP A 79 28.57 11.42 28.43
C ASP A 79 29.51 10.28 27.98
N PRO A 80 30.80 10.33 28.33
CA PRO A 80 31.75 9.26 27.98
C PRO A 80 31.37 7.88 28.55
N ALA A 81 30.45 7.81 29.53
CA ALA A 81 29.90 6.55 30.03
C ALA A 81 29.17 5.76 28.95
N ALA A 82 28.43 6.43 28.04
CA ALA A 82 27.72 5.76 26.96
C ALA A 82 28.69 5.04 26.00
N VAL A 83 29.80 5.70 25.65
CA VAL A 83 30.85 5.14 24.78
C VAL A 83 31.53 3.93 25.44
N ARG A 84 31.90 4.06 26.72
CA ARG A 84 32.51 2.94 27.48
C ARG A 84 31.57 1.75 27.61
N GLU A 85 30.29 2.02 27.84
CA GLU A 85 29.28 0.99 28.02
C GLU A 85 29.00 0.24 26.72
N LEU A 86 28.96 0.93 25.57
CA LEU A 86 28.92 0.27 24.26
C LEU A 86 30.10 -0.69 24.09
N GLY A 87 31.31 -0.23 24.39
CA GLY A 87 32.51 -1.09 24.32
C GLY A 87 32.43 -2.30 25.25
N ARG A 88 31.87 -2.15 26.46
CA ARG A 88 31.62 -3.26 27.39
C ARG A 88 30.64 -4.27 26.77
N VAL A 89 29.50 -3.81 26.28
CA VAL A 89 28.48 -4.65 25.64
C VAL A 89 29.06 -5.44 24.47
N LEU A 90 29.82 -4.79 23.57
CA LEU A 90 30.41 -5.43 22.39
C LEU A 90 31.48 -6.46 22.75
N ARG A 91 32.32 -6.19 23.75
CA ARG A 91 33.41 -7.11 24.14
C ARG A 91 32.96 -8.29 24.99
N THR A 92 31.95 -8.10 25.85
CA THR A 92 31.55 -9.14 26.81
C THR A 92 30.22 -9.80 26.48
N GLY A 93 29.46 -9.28 25.51
CA GLY A 93 28.09 -9.72 25.24
C GLY A 93 27.13 -9.47 26.40
N ALA A 94 27.40 -8.45 27.23
CA ALA A 94 26.52 -8.09 28.35
C ALA A 94 25.17 -7.55 27.85
N ASP A 95 24.17 -7.54 28.73
CA ASP A 95 22.85 -6.94 28.44
C ASP A 95 23.02 -5.49 27.94
N PRO A 96 22.52 -5.15 26.73
CA PRO A 96 22.57 -3.80 26.17
C PRO A 96 21.68 -2.76 26.87
N GLN A 97 20.81 -3.16 27.81
CA GLN A 97 19.88 -2.21 28.44
C GLN A 97 20.56 -0.98 29.07
N PRO A 98 21.63 -1.12 29.87
CA PRO A 98 22.30 0.04 30.46
C PRO A 98 22.91 0.98 29.41
N PHE A 99 23.38 0.44 28.27
CA PHE A 99 23.84 1.26 27.14
C PHE A 99 22.70 2.07 26.54
N ALA A 100 21.56 1.42 26.28
CA ALA A 100 20.38 2.09 25.75
C ALA A 100 19.89 3.20 26.68
N ASP A 101 19.81 2.93 27.99
CA ASP A 101 19.38 3.90 29.01
C ASP A 101 20.31 5.11 29.06
N LEU A 102 21.63 4.92 28.95
CA LEU A 102 22.61 6.03 28.92
C LEU A 102 22.45 6.91 27.69
N VAL A 103 22.24 6.30 26.52
CA VAL A 103 22.02 7.04 25.27
C VAL A 103 20.69 7.79 25.31
N GLU A 104 19.63 7.19 25.85
CA GLU A 104 18.32 7.82 26.00
C GLU A 104 18.33 8.96 27.03
N ALA A 105 19.04 8.78 28.16
CA ALA A 105 19.24 9.83 29.16
C ALA A 105 20.07 11.01 28.63
N SER A 106 20.95 10.75 27.66
CA SER A 106 21.66 11.79 26.90
C SER A 106 20.77 12.46 25.84
N GLY A 107 19.59 11.90 25.58
CA GLY A 107 18.64 12.35 24.56
C GLY A 107 17.90 13.65 24.92
N ALA A 108 17.49 14.37 23.87
CA ALA A 108 16.84 15.70 23.83
C ALA A 108 17.74 16.94 23.92
N GLN A 109 19.05 16.83 23.68
CA GLN A 109 19.92 18.02 23.65
C GLN A 109 19.93 18.77 22.31
N GLY A 110 19.61 18.12 21.19
CA GLY A 110 19.43 18.74 19.86
C GLY A 110 20.66 19.47 19.32
N ALA A 111 20.98 19.36 18.03
CA ALA A 111 21.95 20.29 17.46
C ALA A 111 21.33 21.69 17.38
N PRO A 112 22.09 22.77 17.65
CA PRO A 112 21.56 24.12 17.48
C PRO A 112 21.19 24.39 16.01
N GLY A 113 20.05 25.04 15.80
CA GLY A 113 19.57 25.42 14.46
C GLY A 113 18.87 24.29 13.71
N SER A 114 18.87 24.39 12.38
CA SER A 114 18.28 23.41 11.47
C SER A 114 19.30 22.95 10.44
N GLY A 115 19.20 21.70 10.00
CA GLY A 115 20.08 21.10 9.00
C GLY A 115 19.39 19.94 8.31
N LEU A 116 20.17 19.17 7.55
CA LEU A 116 19.70 17.98 6.83
C LEU A 116 20.65 16.82 7.10
N VAL A 117 20.11 15.63 7.32
CA VAL A 117 20.88 14.39 7.35
C VAL A 117 20.63 13.58 6.08
N LEU A 118 21.69 13.12 5.42
CA LEU A 118 21.62 12.24 4.25
C LEU A 118 22.33 10.92 4.57
N GLY A 119 21.58 9.83 4.69
CA GLY A 119 22.12 8.47 4.82
C GLY A 119 22.41 7.82 3.47
N TYR A 120 23.47 7.02 3.37
CA TYR A 120 23.74 6.24 2.16
C TYR A 120 23.00 4.90 2.17
N ALA A 121 22.22 4.64 1.11
CA ALA A 121 21.86 3.26 0.77
C ALA A 121 23.13 2.48 0.41
N GLU A 122 23.18 1.16 0.59
CA GLU A 122 22.11 0.31 1.12
C GLU A 122 22.03 0.35 2.66
N THR A 123 23.16 0.60 3.34
CA THR A 123 23.41 0.09 4.69
C THR A 123 23.26 1.12 5.79
N ALA A 124 23.44 2.40 5.45
CA ALA A 124 23.39 3.51 6.39
C ALA A 124 22.03 4.23 6.38
N THR A 125 20.97 3.63 5.83
CA THR A 125 19.63 4.24 5.81
C THR A 125 19.10 4.42 7.24
N ALA A 126 18.99 3.34 8.02
CA ALA A 126 18.60 3.41 9.44
C ALA A 126 19.60 4.18 10.29
N LEU A 127 20.90 4.09 9.99
CA LEU A 127 21.93 4.85 10.69
C LEU A 127 21.72 6.37 10.50
N GLY A 128 21.44 6.81 9.28
CA GLY A 128 21.11 8.20 8.95
C GLY A 128 19.86 8.69 9.68
N HIS A 129 18.82 7.86 9.77
CA HIS A 129 17.62 8.18 10.56
C HIS A 129 17.93 8.38 12.04
N LEU A 130 18.70 7.49 12.64
CA LEU A 130 19.06 7.56 14.06
C LEU A 130 19.93 8.79 14.36
N VAL A 131 20.86 9.13 13.46
CA VAL A 131 21.64 10.37 13.56
C VAL A 131 20.71 11.59 13.50
N ALA A 132 19.79 11.62 12.55
CA ALA A 132 18.83 12.72 12.39
C ALA A 132 17.92 12.88 13.61
N ARG A 133 17.46 11.76 14.17
CA ARG A 133 16.66 11.72 15.40
C ARG A 133 17.40 12.33 16.59
N ALA A 134 18.68 12.00 16.77
CA ALA A 134 19.49 12.59 17.84
C ALA A 134 19.68 14.11 17.64
N LEU A 135 19.79 14.56 16.38
CA LEU A 135 19.92 15.97 16.04
C LEU A 135 18.60 16.75 16.12
N GLY A 136 17.46 16.07 16.00
CA GLY A 136 16.14 16.70 15.83
C GLY A 136 15.94 17.32 14.44
N TRP A 137 16.65 16.80 13.43
CA TRP A 137 16.65 17.33 12.06
C TRP A 137 15.94 16.38 11.10
N PRO A 138 15.45 16.87 9.95
CA PRO A 138 14.95 15.99 8.91
C PRO A 138 16.08 15.15 8.29
N SER A 139 15.73 13.95 7.84
CA SER A 139 16.60 13.05 7.11
C SER A 139 16.06 12.74 5.72
N ILE A 140 16.99 12.42 4.82
CA ILE A 140 16.73 11.72 3.57
C ILE A 140 17.77 10.62 3.42
N HIS A 141 17.54 9.61 2.59
CA HIS A 141 18.62 8.70 2.21
C HIS A 141 18.68 8.51 0.70
N SER A 142 19.87 8.20 0.19
CA SER A 142 20.01 7.81 -1.20
C SER A 142 19.34 6.47 -1.46
N THR A 143 18.98 6.18 -2.70
CA THR A 143 18.37 4.91 -3.11
C THR A 143 18.91 4.50 -4.47
N ARG A 144 18.99 3.20 -4.73
CA ARG A 144 19.27 2.64 -6.06
C ARG A 144 17.98 2.34 -6.82
N ARG A 145 16.82 2.52 -6.17
CA ARG A 145 15.51 2.23 -6.74
C ARG A 145 15.01 3.44 -7.51
N ARG A 146 14.58 3.22 -8.75
CA ARG A 146 13.71 4.20 -9.43
C ARG A 146 12.31 4.02 -8.89
N VAL A 147 11.70 5.12 -8.44
CA VAL A 147 10.38 5.13 -7.84
C VAL A 147 9.43 5.91 -8.76
N PRO A 148 8.39 5.28 -9.34
CA PRO A 148 7.39 5.98 -10.14
C PRO A 148 6.80 7.18 -9.39
N GLY A 149 6.61 8.29 -10.09
CA GLY A 149 6.08 9.54 -9.49
C GLY A 149 7.11 10.42 -8.78
N PHE A 150 8.33 9.95 -8.55
CA PHE A 150 9.40 10.75 -7.94
C PHE A 150 10.49 11.10 -8.95
N SER A 151 10.91 12.36 -8.94
CA SER A 151 12.02 12.85 -9.76
C SER A 151 13.32 12.86 -8.96
N ALA A 152 14.41 12.41 -9.57
CA ALA A 152 15.73 12.49 -8.96
C ALA A 152 16.19 13.95 -8.90
N ALA A 153 16.39 14.47 -7.68
CA ALA A 153 16.95 15.80 -7.46
C ALA A 153 18.47 15.78 -7.53
N LEU A 154 19.10 14.65 -7.17
CA LEU A 154 20.54 14.42 -7.23
C LEU A 154 20.82 12.98 -7.68
N GLY A 155 21.92 12.81 -8.41
CA GLY A 155 22.50 11.53 -8.79
C GLY A 155 24.02 11.55 -8.57
N PHE A 156 24.60 10.47 -8.05
CA PHE A 156 26.05 10.34 -7.88
C PHE A 156 26.52 8.88 -7.96
N ASP A 157 27.76 8.70 -8.40
CA ASP A 157 28.38 7.38 -8.56
C ASP A 157 29.13 6.94 -7.31
N GLU A 158 28.94 5.68 -6.93
CA GLU A 158 29.79 5.02 -5.94
C GLU A 158 31.03 4.44 -6.63
N ALA A 159 32.22 4.95 -6.30
CA ALA A 159 33.46 4.67 -7.05
C ALA A 159 33.97 3.21 -7.00
N HIS A 160 33.30 2.31 -6.28
CA HIS A 160 33.77 0.95 -5.98
C HIS A 160 32.77 -0.16 -6.37
N SER A 161 31.68 0.16 -7.06
CA SER A 161 30.74 -0.80 -7.66
C SER A 161 30.68 -0.56 -9.17
N HIS A 162 30.63 -1.63 -9.97
CA HIS A 162 30.87 -1.53 -11.41
C HIS A 162 29.77 -0.85 -12.25
N ALA A 163 28.67 -0.40 -11.64
CA ALA A 163 27.65 0.51 -12.23
C ALA A 163 26.46 0.59 -11.27
N THR A 164 26.42 1.51 -10.31
CA THR A 164 25.17 1.76 -9.58
C THR A 164 25.07 3.22 -9.17
N GLU A 165 24.32 3.97 -9.98
CA GLU A 165 23.96 5.37 -9.72
C GLU A 165 23.09 5.43 -8.45
N HIS A 166 23.51 6.21 -7.46
CA HIS A 166 22.70 6.52 -6.28
C HIS A 166 21.83 7.74 -6.58
N LEU A 167 20.54 7.66 -6.26
CA LEU A 167 19.54 8.71 -6.48
C LEU A 167 19.08 9.30 -5.14
N VAL A 168 18.74 10.59 -5.15
CA VAL A 168 18.05 11.25 -4.03
C VAL A 168 16.70 11.75 -4.54
N LEU A 169 15.62 11.25 -3.94
CA LEU A 169 14.25 11.37 -4.46
C LEU A 169 13.31 12.10 -3.48
N PRO A 170 13.55 13.38 -3.13
CA PRO A 170 12.74 14.07 -2.13
C PRO A 170 11.28 14.24 -2.63
N SER A 171 10.30 14.04 -1.74
CA SER A 171 8.91 14.42 -1.99
C SER A 171 8.75 15.94 -2.13
N ASP A 172 9.46 16.69 -1.28
CA ASP A 172 9.60 18.13 -1.35
C ASP A 172 11.05 18.52 -1.66
N PRO A 173 11.35 19.03 -2.88
CA PRO A 173 12.69 19.52 -3.23
C PRO A 173 13.23 20.59 -2.28
N ALA A 174 12.37 21.33 -1.57
CA ALA A 174 12.79 22.34 -0.61
C ALA A 174 13.65 21.76 0.54
N LEU A 175 13.51 20.47 0.82
CA LEU A 175 14.34 19.75 1.79
C LEU A 175 15.84 19.87 1.49
N LEU A 176 16.22 19.93 0.22
CA LEU A 176 17.63 19.96 -0.22
C LEU A 176 18.22 21.37 -0.32
N VAL A 177 17.41 22.43 -0.25
CA VAL A 177 17.85 23.82 -0.57
C VAL A 177 17.99 24.75 0.64
N GLY A 178 17.91 24.23 1.87
CA GLY A 178 18.16 25.02 3.08
C GLY A 178 19.57 25.64 3.15
N ALA A 179 19.81 26.52 4.12
CA ALA A 179 21.14 27.12 4.35
C ALA A 179 21.94 26.45 5.48
N GLY A 180 21.28 25.60 6.28
CA GLY A 180 21.89 24.91 7.42
C GLY A 180 22.94 23.87 7.02
N PRO A 181 23.68 23.30 7.99
CA PRO A 181 24.64 22.24 7.73
C PRO A 181 23.99 20.98 7.14
N VAL A 182 24.79 20.20 6.40
CA VAL A 182 24.41 18.86 5.91
C VAL A 182 25.30 17.81 6.56
N VAL A 183 24.68 16.77 7.13
CA VAL A 183 25.35 15.60 7.71
C VAL A 183 25.20 14.44 6.74
N LEU A 184 26.31 13.93 6.19
CA LEU A 184 26.36 12.72 5.39
C LEU A 184 26.66 11.53 6.30
N VAL A 185 25.87 10.47 6.23
CA VAL A 185 25.98 9.32 7.14
C VAL A 185 26.24 8.05 6.36
N ASP A 186 27.34 7.38 6.69
CA ASP A 186 27.75 6.09 6.12
C ASP A 186 28.16 5.09 7.21
N ASP A 187 28.35 3.83 6.87
CA ASP A 187 28.87 2.84 7.82
C ASP A 187 30.40 2.96 8.02
N GLU A 188 31.15 3.18 6.94
CA GLU A 188 32.61 3.26 6.91
C GLU A 188 33.08 4.48 6.10
N LEU A 189 33.99 5.29 6.67
CA LEU A 189 34.72 6.31 5.90
C LEU A 189 36.13 5.81 5.54
N SER A 190 36.30 5.39 4.28
CA SER A 190 37.59 5.01 3.70
C SER A 190 38.20 6.16 2.87
N THR A 191 38.25 6.09 1.53
CA THR A 191 38.83 7.18 0.71
C THR A 191 38.04 8.49 0.75
N GLY A 192 36.80 8.47 1.26
CA GLY A 192 35.89 9.62 1.27
C GLY A 192 35.37 10.06 -0.10
N ARG A 193 35.77 9.40 -1.21
CA ARG A 193 35.40 9.81 -2.57
C ARG A 193 33.90 9.92 -2.80
N THR A 194 33.11 8.95 -2.32
CA THR A 194 31.65 8.98 -2.43
C THR A 194 31.10 10.20 -1.70
N ALA A 195 31.49 10.42 -0.44
CA ALA A 195 31.08 11.58 0.33
C ALA A 195 31.46 12.90 -0.37
N LEU A 196 32.68 13.04 -0.85
CA LEU A 196 33.14 14.25 -1.56
C LEU A 196 32.37 14.51 -2.85
N ASN A 197 32.03 13.47 -3.62
CA ASN A 197 31.20 13.59 -4.81
C ASN A 197 29.78 14.06 -4.46
N THR A 198 29.19 13.50 -3.41
CA THR A 198 27.88 13.93 -2.89
C THR A 198 27.92 15.37 -2.41
N ILE A 199 28.95 15.77 -1.65
CA ILE A 199 29.15 17.17 -1.21
C ILE A 199 29.21 18.09 -2.42
N ARG A 200 30.00 17.78 -3.45
CA ARG A 200 30.05 18.60 -4.68
C ARG A 200 28.69 18.68 -5.37
N ALA A 201 27.94 17.58 -5.44
CA ALA A 201 26.60 17.57 -6.03
C ALA A 201 25.61 18.44 -5.25
N LEU A 202 25.58 18.28 -3.92
CA LEU A 202 24.77 19.10 -3.01
C LEU A 202 25.17 20.57 -3.08
N HIS A 203 26.46 20.87 -3.05
CA HIS A 203 26.97 22.24 -3.05
C HIS A 203 26.66 22.96 -4.37
N ARG A 204 26.62 22.25 -5.50
CA ARG A 204 26.13 22.80 -6.79
C ARG A 204 24.64 23.11 -6.77
N LEU A 205 23.84 22.31 -6.07
CA LEU A 205 22.40 22.50 -5.95
C LEU A 205 22.06 23.63 -4.97
N ALA A 206 22.64 23.60 -3.78
CA ALA A 206 22.46 24.57 -2.71
C ALA A 206 23.75 24.64 -1.86
N PRO A 207 24.60 25.67 -2.09
CA PRO A 207 25.83 25.87 -1.33
C PRO A 207 25.59 25.88 0.18
N ARG A 208 26.45 25.17 0.92
CA ARG A 208 26.42 25.13 2.40
C ARG A 208 27.77 25.56 2.94
N GLU A 209 27.76 26.28 4.05
CA GLU A 209 28.99 26.68 4.75
C GLU A 209 29.65 25.50 5.47
N ARG A 210 28.86 24.50 5.89
CA ARG A 210 29.33 23.40 6.75
C ARG A 210 28.76 22.05 6.32
N TYR A 211 29.64 21.07 6.19
CA TYR A 211 29.35 19.67 5.98
C TYR A 211 29.96 18.83 7.10
N VAL A 212 29.23 17.83 7.58
CA VAL A 212 29.74 16.83 8.53
C VAL A 212 29.60 15.45 7.88
N ILE A 213 30.64 14.64 7.94
CA ILE A 213 30.58 13.22 7.55
C ILE A 213 30.60 12.40 8.83
N ALA A 214 29.51 11.68 9.09
CA ALA A 214 29.36 10.79 10.22
C ALA A 214 29.52 9.34 9.75
N ALA A 215 30.38 8.57 10.42
CA ALA A 215 30.57 7.15 10.12
C ALA A 215 30.70 6.33 11.41
N LEU A 216 30.45 5.02 11.37
CA LEU A 216 30.77 4.18 12.52
C LEU A 216 32.29 4.14 12.73
N ILE A 217 33.05 4.08 11.63
CA ILE A 217 34.51 4.07 11.64
C ILE A 217 35.12 5.03 10.61
N ASP A 218 36.22 5.68 10.97
CA ASP A 218 37.08 6.47 10.08
C ASP A 218 38.43 5.78 9.89
N VAL A 219 38.65 5.24 8.69
CA VAL A 219 39.88 4.51 8.31
C VAL A 219 40.69 5.24 7.22
N ARG A 220 40.48 6.55 7.08
CA ARG A 220 41.21 7.41 6.14
C ARG A 220 42.71 7.46 6.41
N THR A 221 43.48 7.31 5.35
CA THR A 221 44.92 7.61 5.35
C THR A 221 45.17 9.12 5.40
N ALA A 222 46.42 9.52 5.64
CA ALA A 222 46.84 10.93 5.56
C ALA A 222 46.51 11.56 4.18
N VAL A 223 46.68 10.80 3.09
CA VAL A 223 46.39 11.26 1.72
C VAL A 223 44.91 11.54 1.53
N ASP A 224 44.04 10.69 2.08
CA ASP A 224 42.58 10.89 2.00
C ASP A 224 42.13 12.12 2.79
N ARG A 225 42.78 12.39 3.93
CA ARG A 225 42.52 13.60 4.75
C ARG A 225 42.96 14.87 4.01
N GLU A 226 44.11 14.87 3.36
CA GLU A 226 44.59 15.98 2.52
C GLU A 226 43.67 16.22 1.32
N ALA A 227 43.22 15.15 0.64
CA ALA A 227 42.28 15.25 -0.46
C ALA A 227 40.95 15.89 -0.02
N MET A 228 40.43 15.50 1.13
CA MET A 228 39.22 16.10 1.70
C MET A 228 39.41 17.58 2.05
N ALA A 229 40.54 17.95 2.65
CA ALA A 229 40.86 19.36 2.94
C ALA A 229 40.96 20.21 1.66
N ALA A 230 41.51 19.65 0.58
CA ALA A 230 41.55 20.32 -0.72
C ALA A 230 40.14 20.57 -1.27
N VAL A 231 39.20 19.63 -1.13
CA VAL A 231 37.80 19.83 -1.55
C VAL A 231 37.09 20.87 -0.67
N ALA A 232 37.34 20.87 0.64
CA ALA A 232 36.80 21.89 1.54
C ALA A 232 37.24 23.31 1.10
N ALA A 233 38.53 23.47 0.77
CA ALA A 233 39.07 24.72 0.25
C ALA A 233 38.52 25.09 -1.14
N GLU A 234 38.38 24.11 -2.04
CA GLU A 234 37.78 24.27 -3.38
C GLU A 234 36.35 24.85 -3.29
N LEU A 235 35.55 24.36 -2.35
CA LEU A 235 34.14 24.73 -2.19
C LEU A 235 33.92 25.95 -1.30
N GLY A 236 34.95 26.45 -0.59
CA GLY A 236 34.79 27.51 0.39
C GLY A 236 33.89 27.12 1.57
N ALA A 237 33.89 25.84 1.95
CA ALA A 237 33.08 25.27 3.02
C ALA A 237 33.94 24.49 4.02
N SER A 238 33.46 24.29 5.25
CA SER A 238 34.09 23.34 6.17
C SER A 238 33.56 21.92 5.94
N ILE A 239 34.46 20.94 6.02
CA ILE A 239 34.13 19.52 6.00
C ILE A 239 34.74 18.88 7.25
N GLU A 240 33.88 18.43 8.15
CA GLU A 240 34.27 17.83 9.43
C GLU A 240 33.90 16.34 9.44
N VAL A 241 34.60 15.55 10.25
CA VAL A 241 34.36 14.11 10.35
C VAL A 241 34.14 13.72 11.80
N VAL A 242 33.08 12.94 12.03
CA VAL A 242 32.72 12.36 13.32
C VAL A 242 32.63 10.85 13.15
N ALA A 243 33.32 10.09 13.99
CA ALA A 243 33.25 8.63 13.99
C ALA A 243 33.28 8.06 15.40
N LEU A 244 32.70 6.87 15.59
CA LEU A 244 32.75 6.18 16.89
C LEU A 244 34.15 5.64 17.20
N ALA A 245 34.89 5.22 16.16
CA ALA A 245 36.29 4.85 16.26
C ALA A 245 37.06 5.29 15.00
N SER A 246 38.37 5.45 15.14
CA SER A 246 39.27 5.77 14.02
C SER A 246 40.57 4.98 14.08
N GLY A 247 41.19 4.77 12.92
CA GLY A 247 42.44 4.05 12.81
C GLY A 247 42.86 3.85 11.36
N GLU A 248 43.70 2.85 11.09
CA GLU A 248 44.11 2.49 9.73
C GLU A 248 43.91 0.99 9.49
N VAL A 249 43.51 0.65 8.27
CA VAL A 249 43.42 -0.73 7.79
C VAL A 249 44.39 -0.90 6.63
N SER A 250 45.46 -1.64 6.87
CA SER A 250 46.48 -1.95 5.86
C SER A 250 46.18 -3.30 5.22
N VAL A 251 45.98 -3.28 3.90
CA VAL A 251 45.68 -4.48 3.11
C VAL A 251 46.82 -4.74 2.14
N PRO A 252 47.58 -5.84 2.32
CA PRO A 252 48.63 -6.22 1.38
C PRO A 252 48.08 -6.44 -0.04
N GLY A 253 48.87 -6.09 -1.06
CA GLY A 253 48.47 -6.27 -2.46
C GLY A 253 48.22 -7.73 -2.87
N ASP A 254 48.82 -8.68 -2.15
CA ASP A 254 48.68 -10.13 -2.32
C ASP A 254 47.65 -10.76 -1.35
N ALA A 255 46.89 -9.96 -0.60
CA ALA A 255 45.92 -10.46 0.39
C ALA A 255 44.90 -11.43 -0.20
N GLY A 256 44.49 -11.23 -1.46
CA GLY A 256 43.57 -12.10 -2.18
C GLY A 256 44.16 -13.48 -2.47
N ASP A 257 45.45 -13.54 -2.84
CA ASP A 257 46.15 -14.79 -3.12
C ASP A 257 46.33 -15.62 -1.84
N ARG A 258 46.58 -14.96 -0.71
CA ARG A 258 46.77 -15.61 0.61
C ARG A 258 45.52 -16.33 1.15
N VAL A 259 44.34 -15.96 0.65
CA VAL A 259 43.04 -16.53 1.06
C VAL A 259 42.32 -17.24 -0.08
N ALA A 260 42.98 -17.41 -1.23
CA ALA A 260 42.38 -17.99 -2.43
C ALA A 260 41.93 -19.45 -2.21
N ASP A 261 42.65 -20.21 -1.38
CA ASP A 261 42.38 -21.62 -1.08
C ASP A 261 41.28 -21.84 -0.04
N LEU A 262 40.77 -20.78 0.60
CA LEU A 262 39.63 -20.88 1.51
C LEU A 262 38.33 -21.06 0.73
N ALA A 263 37.84 -22.30 0.68
CA ALA A 263 36.55 -22.64 0.08
C ALA A 263 35.40 -22.04 0.89
N SER A 264 34.53 -21.28 0.23
CA SER A 264 33.27 -20.82 0.83
C SER A 264 32.35 -22.02 1.04
N LEU A 265 31.66 -22.05 2.18
CA LEU A 265 30.54 -22.95 2.38
C LEU A 265 29.42 -22.63 1.38
N PRO A 266 28.63 -23.64 0.97
CA PRO A 266 27.45 -23.42 0.16
C PRO A 266 26.45 -22.56 0.93
N LEU A 267 25.82 -21.62 0.24
CA LEU A 267 24.67 -20.91 0.76
C LEU A 267 23.49 -21.87 0.82
N GLY A 268 22.66 -21.74 1.85
CA GLY A 268 21.42 -22.48 1.97
C GLY A 268 20.52 -22.19 0.77
N VAL A 269 20.12 -23.25 0.07
CA VAL A 269 19.09 -23.25 -0.98
C VAL A 269 17.93 -24.09 -0.43
N ALA A 270 16.71 -23.56 -0.47
CA ALA A 270 15.55 -24.32 -0.04
C ALA A 270 15.00 -25.15 -1.21
N ASP A 271 14.84 -26.47 -1.00
CA ASP A 271 14.34 -27.41 -2.01
C ASP A 271 12.80 -27.57 -2.01
N GLU A 272 12.09 -27.19 -0.92
CA GLU A 272 10.64 -27.33 -0.82
C GLU A 272 9.94 -26.08 -0.23
N PRO A 273 8.85 -25.58 -0.87
CA PRO A 273 8.07 -24.47 -0.34
C PRO A 273 7.25 -24.91 0.89
N ARG A 274 7.45 -24.23 2.03
CA ARG A 274 6.55 -24.29 3.18
C ARG A 274 5.81 -22.97 3.30
N THR A 275 4.51 -23.03 3.52
CA THR A 275 3.65 -21.84 3.63
C THR A 275 4.01 -21.05 4.89
N ALA A 276 4.51 -19.84 4.72
CA ALA A 276 4.62 -18.84 5.78
C ALA A 276 3.22 -18.50 6.30
N ALA A 277 3.06 -18.28 7.61
CA ALA A 277 1.82 -17.75 8.16
C ALA A 277 1.76 -16.25 7.81
N THR A 278 1.08 -15.93 6.72
CA THR A 278 0.94 -14.55 6.24
C THR A 278 -0.20 -13.85 6.99
N GLY A 279 0.11 -13.23 8.13
CA GLY A 279 -0.72 -12.15 8.65
C GLY A 279 -0.25 -10.83 8.04
N ARG A 280 -0.87 -10.35 6.95
CA ARG A 280 -0.61 -8.99 6.43
C ARG A 280 -1.06 -7.99 7.51
N ARG A 281 -0.13 -7.22 8.09
CA ARG A 281 -0.41 -6.31 9.22
C ARG A 281 -0.49 -4.87 8.78
N VAL A 282 -1.38 -4.12 9.44
CA VAL A 282 -1.70 -2.75 9.06
C VAL A 282 -0.63 -1.82 9.65
N TRP A 283 0.35 -1.47 8.83
CA TRP A 283 1.12 -0.26 9.06
C TRP A 283 0.27 0.92 8.57
N PRO A 284 0.09 2.01 9.35
CA PRO A 284 -0.81 3.09 8.95
C PRO A 284 -0.30 3.79 7.69
N TRP A 285 -1.20 4.00 6.72
CA TRP A 285 -0.87 4.49 5.36
C TRP A 285 -0.05 5.80 5.32
N ARG A 286 -0.25 6.70 6.29
CA ARG A 286 0.42 8.00 6.34
C ARG A 286 1.74 8.00 7.10
N VAL A 287 2.06 6.90 7.77
CA VAL A 287 3.27 6.82 8.57
C VAL A 287 4.41 6.43 7.64
N ALA A 288 5.35 7.34 7.44
CA ALA A 288 6.52 7.07 6.62
C ALA A 288 7.26 5.84 7.16
N GLU A 289 7.54 4.87 6.29
CA GLU A 289 8.28 3.65 6.60
C GLU A 289 9.80 3.86 6.52
N THR A 290 10.21 4.93 5.83
CA THR A 290 11.59 5.20 5.44
C THR A 290 11.79 6.67 5.05
N GLY A 291 13.03 7.13 5.05
CA GLY A 291 13.42 8.49 4.67
C GLY A 291 13.78 8.65 3.21
N ARG A 292 13.43 7.69 2.36
CA ARG A 292 13.71 7.74 0.92
C ARG A 292 13.24 9.04 0.27
N HIS A 293 12.11 9.56 0.76
CA HIS A 293 11.44 10.74 0.23
C HIS A 293 11.47 11.95 1.17
N GLY A 294 12.30 11.89 2.21
CA GLY A 294 12.29 12.86 3.32
C GLY A 294 11.56 12.30 4.54
N PHE A 295 12.08 12.59 5.73
CA PHE A 295 11.56 12.12 7.02
C PHE A 295 11.88 13.15 8.10
N GLY A 296 10.86 13.77 8.66
CA GLY A 296 10.98 14.82 9.66
C GLY A 296 10.84 14.31 11.10
N PRO A 297 11.12 15.16 12.11
CA PRO A 297 10.98 14.81 13.52
C PRO A 297 9.57 14.35 13.93
N ALA A 298 8.52 14.84 13.26
CA ALA A 298 7.14 14.41 13.52
C ALA A 298 6.87 12.97 13.06
N ASP A 299 7.55 12.53 11.99
CA ASP A 299 7.40 11.18 11.44
C ASP A 299 7.97 10.12 12.38
N ASP A 300 9.01 10.44 13.15
CA ASP A 300 9.61 9.54 14.14
C ASP A 300 8.60 9.10 15.20
N ALA A 301 7.82 10.03 15.75
CA ALA A 301 6.83 9.73 16.77
C ALA A 301 5.71 8.84 16.20
N ALA A 302 5.27 9.14 14.97
CA ALA A 302 4.25 8.37 14.27
C ALA A 302 4.74 6.94 13.94
N LEU A 303 6.00 6.79 13.53
CA LEU A 303 6.65 5.52 13.24
C LEU A 303 6.74 4.64 14.50
N GLU A 304 7.14 5.19 15.63
CA GLU A 304 7.23 4.45 16.90
C GLU A 304 5.86 3.96 17.40
N VAL A 305 4.79 4.73 17.15
CA VAL A 305 3.42 4.28 17.45
C VAL A 305 3.01 3.13 16.51
N ALA A 306 3.26 3.27 15.21
CA ALA A 306 2.97 2.22 14.23
C ALA A 306 3.74 0.92 14.51
N ALA A 307 5.03 1.02 14.83
CA ALA A 307 5.86 -0.13 15.18
C ALA A 307 5.33 -0.88 16.42
N ARG A 308 4.86 -0.16 17.44
CA ARG A 308 4.22 -0.76 18.62
C ARG A 308 2.90 -1.47 18.29
N GLN A 309 2.07 -0.87 17.43
CA GLN A 309 0.82 -1.52 16.98
C GLN A 309 1.10 -2.85 16.26
N VAL A 310 2.12 -2.87 15.40
CA VAL A 310 2.57 -4.12 14.74
C VAL A 310 3.10 -5.12 15.76
N ALA A 311 3.87 -4.67 16.75
CA ALA A 311 4.41 -5.52 17.80
C ALA A 311 3.33 -6.11 18.72
N ASP A 312 2.32 -5.33 19.09
CA ASP A 312 1.20 -5.78 19.94
C ASP A 312 0.34 -6.83 19.24
N ASP A 313 0.17 -6.71 17.93
CA ASP A 313 -0.58 -7.68 17.13
C ASP A 313 0.23 -8.96 16.79
N LEU A 314 1.53 -8.86 16.52
CA LEU A 314 2.39 -10.02 16.26
C LEU A 314 2.83 -10.73 17.54
N GLY A 315 3.10 -9.98 18.61
CA GLY A 315 3.67 -10.45 19.86
C GLY A 315 3.02 -11.71 20.43
N PRO A 316 1.68 -11.83 20.49
CA PRO A 316 1.01 -13.03 21.02
C PRO A 316 1.26 -14.32 20.22
N ARG A 317 1.73 -14.21 18.97
CA ARG A 317 1.97 -15.34 18.06
C ARG A 317 3.44 -15.77 18.02
N LEU A 318 4.35 -14.94 18.51
CA LEU A 318 5.78 -15.14 18.41
C LEU A 318 6.34 -15.91 19.62
N GLY A 319 7.22 -16.86 19.34
CA GLY A 319 7.99 -17.60 20.33
C GLY A 319 9.14 -16.81 20.97
N GLY A 320 10.08 -17.54 21.55
CA GLY A 320 11.14 -16.97 22.40
C GLY A 320 12.39 -16.45 21.66
N ARG A 321 12.66 -16.87 20.42
CA ARG A 321 13.86 -16.45 19.66
C ARG A 321 13.45 -15.98 18.27
N VAL A 322 13.35 -14.66 18.11
CA VAL A 322 12.79 -14.02 16.92
C VAL A 322 13.87 -13.25 16.17
N LEU A 323 13.91 -13.43 14.84
CA LEU A 323 14.64 -12.57 13.93
C LEU A 323 13.67 -11.66 13.18
N VAL A 324 13.87 -10.36 13.25
CA VAL A 324 13.20 -9.40 12.37
C VAL A 324 14.15 -9.07 11.23
N LEU A 325 13.70 -9.30 10.00
CA LEU A 325 14.49 -9.14 8.78
C LEU A 325 13.90 -8.04 7.90
N GLY A 326 14.60 -6.91 7.80
CA GLY A 326 14.33 -5.87 6.80
C GLY A 326 14.83 -6.26 5.41
N THR A 327 14.61 -5.39 4.43
CA THR A 327 15.00 -5.64 3.04
C THR A 327 15.87 -4.52 2.47
N GLU A 328 17.15 -4.81 2.27
CA GLU A 328 18.10 -3.91 1.65
C GLU A 328 18.09 -2.52 2.32
N GLU A 329 17.54 -1.52 1.62
CA GLU A 329 17.42 -0.12 2.04
C GLU A 329 16.34 0.10 3.13
N LEU A 330 15.37 -0.80 3.29
CA LEU A 330 14.32 -0.73 4.30
C LEU A 330 14.81 -1.32 5.62
N MET A 331 15.51 -0.50 6.41
CA MET A 331 16.07 -0.91 7.70
C MET A 331 15.40 -0.24 8.91
N TYR A 332 14.90 1.00 8.79
CA TYR A 332 14.47 1.78 9.95
C TYR A 332 13.14 1.32 10.58
N ALA A 333 12.06 1.24 9.80
CA ALA A 333 10.80 0.69 10.30
C ALA A 333 10.93 -0.76 10.83
N PRO A 334 11.64 -1.68 10.14
CA PRO A 334 11.93 -3.01 10.68
C PRO A 334 12.72 -2.99 12.00
N LEU A 335 13.69 -2.09 12.16
CA LEU A 335 14.42 -1.91 13.43
C LEU A 335 13.49 -1.45 14.55
N ALA A 336 12.58 -0.51 14.28
CA ALA A 336 11.60 -0.05 15.26
C ALA A 336 10.62 -1.18 15.67
N ILE A 337 10.16 -1.98 14.70
CA ILE A 337 9.34 -3.17 14.98
C ILE A 337 10.13 -4.17 15.85
N ALA A 338 11.40 -4.42 15.52
CA ALA A 338 12.26 -5.30 16.29
C ALA A 338 12.45 -4.82 17.73
N ASP A 339 12.61 -3.51 17.92
CA ASP A 339 12.74 -2.92 19.26
C ASP A 339 11.44 -3.04 20.06
N ALA A 340 10.29 -2.78 19.44
CA ALA A 340 8.98 -2.87 20.07
C ALA A 340 8.55 -4.31 20.40
N LEU A 341 9.04 -5.31 19.67
CA LEU A 341 8.75 -6.73 19.90
C LEU A 341 9.45 -7.32 21.13
N ARG A 342 10.44 -6.62 21.69
CA ARG A 342 11.21 -7.10 22.85
C ARG A 342 10.31 -7.29 24.06
N SER A 343 10.52 -8.39 24.78
CA SER A 343 9.94 -8.64 26.10
C SER A 343 10.93 -9.43 26.96
N PRO A 344 10.76 -9.51 28.29
CA PRO A 344 11.61 -10.33 29.15
C PRO A 344 11.68 -11.82 28.75
N GLU A 345 10.67 -12.31 28.04
CA GLU A 345 10.55 -13.70 27.60
C GLU A 345 11.02 -13.93 26.15
N ARG A 346 11.34 -12.85 25.42
CA ARG A 346 11.64 -12.90 23.98
C ARG A 346 12.98 -12.27 23.64
N GLN A 347 13.88 -13.09 23.12
CA GLN A 347 15.11 -12.63 22.48
C GLN A 347 14.81 -12.22 21.04
N VAL A 348 14.90 -10.92 20.75
CA VAL A 348 14.75 -10.36 19.40
C VAL A 348 16.10 -9.97 18.84
N ARG A 349 16.37 -10.36 17.59
CA ARG A 349 17.50 -9.87 16.78
C ARG A 349 16.98 -9.19 15.54
N PHE A 350 17.69 -8.17 15.08
CA PHE A 350 17.39 -7.44 13.85
C PHE A 350 18.49 -7.72 12.81
N SER A 351 18.08 -7.89 11.55
CA SER A 351 19.00 -7.90 10.42
C SER A 351 18.34 -7.41 9.12
N SER A 352 19.09 -7.34 8.02
CA SER A 352 18.57 -6.99 6.69
C SER A 352 19.11 -7.93 5.62
N THR A 353 18.39 -8.05 4.51
CA THR A 353 18.95 -8.64 3.28
C THR A 353 19.98 -7.70 2.64
N THR A 354 20.80 -8.22 1.72
CA THR A 354 21.75 -7.40 0.98
C THR A 354 21.98 -7.90 -0.44
N ARG A 355 22.39 -6.97 -1.31
CA ARG A 355 22.93 -7.25 -2.65
C ARG A 355 24.36 -7.77 -2.67
N SER A 356 25.09 -7.66 -1.55
CA SER A 356 26.55 -7.91 -1.53
C SER A 356 26.89 -9.40 -1.35
N PRO A 357 27.59 -10.05 -2.30
CA PRO A 357 28.07 -11.41 -2.13
C PRO A 357 29.31 -11.45 -1.20
N VAL A 358 29.25 -12.29 -0.18
CA VAL A 358 30.26 -12.47 0.87
C VAL A 358 30.54 -13.96 1.01
N ARG A 359 31.82 -14.33 1.18
CA ARG A 359 32.19 -15.73 1.43
C ARG A 359 31.71 -16.15 2.82
N VAL A 360 31.11 -17.32 2.89
CA VAL A 360 30.68 -17.95 4.15
C VAL A 360 31.75 -18.94 4.59
N LEU A 361 32.24 -18.83 5.82
CA LEU A 361 33.25 -19.73 6.37
C LEU A 361 32.86 -20.13 7.80
N ASP A 362 32.85 -21.42 8.10
CA ASP A 362 32.68 -21.91 9.47
C ASP A 362 34.03 -22.02 10.17
N VAL A 363 34.62 -20.85 10.45
CA VAL A 363 35.89 -20.71 11.16
C VAL A 363 35.66 -19.84 12.39
N GLU A 364 36.21 -20.24 13.53
CA GLU A 364 36.12 -19.48 14.78
C GLU A 364 36.61 -18.03 14.59
N GLY A 365 35.80 -17.07 15.03
CA GLY A 365 36.08 -15.64 14.89
C GLY A 365 35.90 -15.06 13.48
N TYR A 366 35.31 -15.81 12.54
CA TYR A 366 34.87 -15.25 11.25
C TYR A 366 33.40 -14.77 11.36
N PRO A 367 33.07 -13.54 10.91
CA PRO A 367 31.76 -12.95 11.20
C PRO A 367 30.62 -13.52 10.33
N ILE A 368 30.90 -14.19 9.21
CA ILE A 368 29.90 -14.69 8.26
C ILE A 368 29.95 -16.21 8.19
N ARG A 369 29.25 -16.88 9.11
CA ARG A 369 29.34 -18.34 9.29
C ARG A 369 28.23 -19.10 8.58
N SER A 370 27.16 -18.40 8.20
CA SER A 370 26.09 -18.99 7.40
C SER A 370 25.39 -17.96 6.51
N GLY A 371 24.55 -18.41 5.59
CA GLY A 371 23.73 -17.52 4.77
C GLY A 371 22.86 -18.29 3.80
N ILE A 372 21.90 -17.58 3.21
CA ILE A 372 21.01 -18.05 2.15
C ILE A 372 21.17 -17.16 0.91
N THR A 373 20.77 -17.71 -0.25
CA THR A 373 20.58 -16.94 -1.48
C THR A 373 19.16 -17.09 -1.99
N PHE A 374 18.64 -16.05 -2.65
CA PHE A 374 17.32 -16.04 -3.26
C PHE A 374 17.30 -15.06 -4.44
N PRO A 375 16.39 -15.24 -5.42
CA PRO A 375 16.23 -14.30 -6.52
C PRO A 375 15.84 -12.90 -6.01
N ALA A 376 16.30 -11.87 -6.71
CA ALA A 376 15.77 -10.52 -6.55
C ALA A 376 14.24 -10.53 -6.74
N HIS A 377 13.54 -9.91 -5.80
CA HIS A 377 12.08 -9.75 -5.81
C HIS A 377 11.69 -8.28 -5.93
N ASP A 378 12.64 -7.40 -6.18
CA ASP A 378 12.36 -6.01 -6.49
C ASP A 378 11.90 -5.89 -7.96
N ASN A 379 10.88 -5.07 -8.26
CA ASN A 379 10.46 -4.76 -9.64
C ASN A 379 11.47 -3.85 -10.39
N GLN A 380 12.76 -3.93 -10.03
CA GLN A 380 13.81 -3.06 -10.55
C GLN A 380 14.57 -3.75 -11.71
N ALA A 381 15.19 -2.94 -12.57
CA ALA A 381 15.83 -3.38 -13.82
C ALA A 381 17.09 -4.27 -13.66
N GLU A 382 17.48 -4.64 -12.43
CA GLU A 382 18.65 -5.46 -12.15
C GLU A 382 18.26 -6.87 -11.68
N PRO A 383 18.08 -7.84 -12.61
CA PRO A 383 17.97 -9.23 -12.23
C PRO A 383 19.26 -9.67 -11.52
N GLY A 384 19.13 -10.45 -10.44
CA GLY A 384 20.29 -10.97 -9.73
C GLY A 384 19.93 -11.71 -8.45
N GLU A 385 20.95 -12.30 -7.83
CA GLU A 385 20.83 -12.92 -6.51
C GLU A 385 20.83 -11.87 -5.40
N ARG A 386 20.16 -12.19 -4.30
CA ARG A 386 20.17 -11.47 -3.04
C ARG A 386 20.56 -12.43 -1.93
N PHE A 387 21.05 -11.87 -0.84
CA PHE A 387 21.66 -12.64 0.24
C PHE A 387 21.11 -12.22 1.60
N ALA A 388 21.02 -13.18 2.52
CA ALA A 388 20.86 -12.90 3.95
C ALA A 388 21.86 -13.78 4.72
N TYR A 389 22.67 -13.16 5.57
CA TYR A 389 23.78 -13.83 6.26
C TYR A 389 23.47 -14.06 7.73
N ASN A 390 24.05 -15.12 8.29
CA ASN A 390 23.88 -15.55 9.67
C ASN A 390 22.40 -15.75 10.09
N VAL A 391 21.51 -15.97 9.11
CA VAL A 391 20.10 -16.29 9.32
C VAL A 391 19.87 -17.79 9.48
N VAL A 392 20.81 -18.62 9.05
CA VAL A 392 20.82 -20.06 9.29
C VAL A 392 21.44 -20.31 10.66
N ALA A 393 20.69 -20.92 11.57
CA ALA A 393 21.16 -21.20 12.91
C ALA A 393 22.32 -22.21 12.90
N THR A 394 23.50 -21.77 13.34
CA THR A 394 24.69 -22.62 13.49
C THR A 394 25.00 -22.93 14.96
N GLU A 395 24.66 -22.03 15.90
CA GLU A 395 24.90 -22.20 17.34
C GLU A 395 23.70 -21.67 18.17
N GLY A 396 23.21 -22.47 19.14
CA GLY A 396 22.14 -22.08 20.10
C GLY A 396 20.69 -22.41 19.72
N GLY A 397 20.45 -23.27 18.72
CA GLY A 397 19.11 -23.65 18.25
C GLY A 397 18.53 -22.73 17.17
N GLY A 398 17.54 -23.22 16.41
CA GLY A 398 16.86 -22.47 15.34
C GLY A 398 16.10 -21.24 15.81
N TRP A 399 15.72 -20.35 14.89
CA TRP A 399 14.76 -19.29 15.19
C TRP A 399 13.40 -19.93 15.51
N SER A 400 12.70 -19.45 16.54
CA SER A 400 11.30 -19.82 16.68
C SER A 400 10.50 -19.20 15.55
N ASP A 401 10.80 -17.94 15.25
CA ASP A 401 10.09 -17.14 14.27
C ASP A 401 11.04 -16.21 13.50
N ILE A 402 10.78 -16.03 12.21
CA ILE A 402 11.37 -14.97 11.40
C ILE A 402 10.25 -14.04 10.95
N VAL A 403 10.35 -12.76 11.27
CA VAL A 403 9.44 -11.70 10.80
C VAL A 403 10.12 -10.97 9.66
N VAL A 404 9.68 -11.22 8.43
CA VAL A 404 10.14 -10.53 7.22
C VAL A 404 9.32 -9.26 7.05
N VAL A 405 9.99 -8.12 6.93
CA VAL A 405 9.35 -6.81 6.76
C VAL A 405 9.73 -6.23 5.39
N VAL A 406 8.73 -5.98 4.56
CA VAL A 406 8.90 -5.41 3.21
C VAL A 406 8.03 -4.17 3.05
N ASP A 407 8.43 -3.25 2.17
CA ASP A 407 7.54 -2.20 1.69
C ASP A 407 6.63 -2.75 0.58
N SER A 408 5.49 -2.10 0.32
CA SER A 408 4.51 -2.59 -0.66
C SER A 408 5.07 -2.65 -2.07
N ALA A 409 6.09 -1.86 -2.40
CA ALA A 409 6.78 -1.93 -3.70
C ALA A 409 7.67 -3.17 -3.84
N MET A 410 8.11 -3.77 -2.72
CA MET A 410 8.85 -5.04 -2.67
C MET A 410 7.96 -6.26 -2.45
N CYS A 411 6.65 -6.07 -2.21
CA CYS A 411 5.70 -7.17 -2.08
C CYS A 411 5.27 -7.72 -3.45
N THR A 412 6.23 -8.24 -4.22
CA THR A 412 6.01 -8.80 -5.57
C THR A 412 5.81 -10.32 -5.52
N ALA A 413 5.37 -10.91 -6.64
CA ALA A 413 5.30 -12.37 -6.77
C ALA A 413 6.66 -13.07 -6.56
N GLY A 414 7.78 -12.37 -6.74
CA GLY A 414 9.12 -12.92 -6.51
C GLY A 414 9.47 -13.10 -5.02
N LEU A 415 8.72 -12.48 -4.10
CA LEU A 415 8.97 -12.53 -2.66
C LEU A 415 8.92 -13.97 -2.10
N ASP A 416 8.16 -14.85 -2.75
CA ASP A 416 8.07 -16.28 -2.42
C ASP A 416 9.44 -16.95 -2.39
N GLY A 417 10.40 -16.49 -3.21
CA GLY A 417 11.78 -16.98 -3.19
C GLY A 417 12.49 -16.73 -1.87
N LEU A 418 12.33 -15.53 -1.28
CA LEU A 418 12.89 -15.19 0.04
C LEU A 418 12.20 -16.00 1.15
N LEU A 419 10.87 -16.04 1.15
CA LEU A 419 10.11 -16.74 2.19
C LEU A 419 10.42 -18.24 2.18
N THR A 420 10.52 -18.85 1.00
CA THR A 420 10.90 -20.26 0.83
C THR A 420 12.32 -20.52 1.32
N ALA A 421 13.28 -19.64 1.00
CA ALA A 421 14.66 -19.76 1.46
C ALA A 421 14.81 -19.66 2.99
N LEU A 422 13.92 -18.94 3.68
CA LEU A 422 13.96 -18.78 5.14
C LEU A 422 13.24 -19.91 5.90
N ALA A 423 12.22 -20.52 5.29
CA ALA A 423 11.34 -21.47 5.96
C ALA A 423 12.03 -22.67 6.66
N PRO A 424 13.15 -23.24 6.15
CA PRO A 424 13.87 -24.31 6.85
C PRO A 424 14.52 -23.89 8.18
N TYR A 425 14.68 -22.59 8.42
CA TYR A 425 15.49 -22.05 9.51
C TYR A 425 14.67 -21.43 10.66
N ALA A 426 13.34 -21.52 10.58
CA ALA A 426 12.42 -21.05 11.60
C ALA A 426 11.26 -22.02 11.84
N GLY A 427 10.68 -21.99 13.05
CA GLY A 427 9.41 -22.66 13.31
C GLY A 427 8.27 -22.07 12.50
N GLN A 428 8.24 -20.73 12.37
CA GLN A 428 7.32 -19.99 11.50
C GLN A 428 8.02 -18.81 10.83
N VAL A 429 7.58 -18.47 9.62
CA VAL A 429 7.93 -17.22 8.93
C VAL A 429 6.67 -16.36 8.86
N HIS A 430 6.78 -15.11 9.29
CA HIS A 430 5.72 -14.11 9.28
C HIS A 430 6.09 -13.01 8.29
N LEU A 431 5.13 -12.52 7.52
CA LEU A 431 5.33 -11.42 6.57
C LEU A 431 4.56 -10.17 7.01
N SER A 432 5.27 -9.05 7.18
CA SER A 432 4.68 -7.73 7.38
C SER A 432 4.96 -6.84 6.16
N VAL A 433 3.90 -6.27 5.59
CA VAL A 433 3.99 -5.41 4.39
C VAL A 433 3.63 -3.98 4.80
N LEU A 434 4.56 -3.06 4.66
CA LEU A 434 4.38 -1.64 4.97
C LEU A 434 3.89 -0.91 3.70
N PRO A 435 2.80 -0.12 3.74
CA PRO A 435 2.41 0.69 2.61
C PRO A 435 3.48 1.73 2.32
N SER A 436 3.98 1.76 1.08
CA SER A 436 4.81 2.87 0.62
C SER A 436 3.95 3.96 0.00
N ALA A 437 4.25 5.23 0.31
CA ALA A 437 3.55 6.39 -0.27
C ALA A 437 3.58 6.42 -1.81
N ALA A 438 4.56 5.75 -2.43
CA ALA A 438 4.69 5.60 -3.87
C ALA A 438 3.89 4.42 -4.48
N GLY A 439 3.16 3.65 -3.66
CA GLY A 439 2.70 2.30 -4.00
C GLY A 439 1.19 2.09 -4.10
N LEU A 440 0.39 3.14 -4.33
CA LEU A 440 -1.03 2.91 -4.65
C LEU A 440 -1.15 2.19 -6.01
N PRO A 441 -1.96 1.13 -6.12
CA PRO A 441 -2.11 0.41 -7.39
C PRO A 441 -2.57 1.33 -8.51
N GLU A 442 -2.16 1.04 -9.74
CA GLU A 442 -2.68 1.73 -10.91
C GLU A 442 -4.10 1.26 -11.22
N GLY A 443 -4.92 2.16 -11.75
CA GLY A 443 -6.26 1.81 -12.21
C GLY A 443 -6.20 1.06 -13.54
N LEU A 444 -7.09 0.08 -13.70
CA LEU A 444 -7.18 -0.73 -14.91
C LEU A 444 -8.08 -0.06 -15.96
N THR A 445 -7.80 -0.31 -17.24
CA THR A 445 -8.60 0.17 -18.38
C THR A 445 -8.65 -0.88 -19.48
N ALA A 446 -9.55 -0.72 -20.45
CA ALA A 446 -9.57 -1.55 -21.64
C ALA A 446 -8.27 -1.38 -22.48
N PRO A 447 -7.87 -2.37 -23.30
CA PRO A 447 -8.51 -3.68 -23.48
C PRO A 447 -8.17 -4.69 -22.38
N ASP A 448 -7.27 -4.34 -21.46
CA ASP A 448 -6.75 -5.26 -20.45
C ASP A 448 -7.80 -5.61 -19.40
N PHE A 449 -8.68 -4.67 -19.03
CA PHE A 449 -9.75 -4.90 -18.08
C PHE A 449 -11.04 -4.14 -18.41
N GLY A 450 -12.12 -4.89 -18.62
CA GLY A 450 -13.43 -4.36 -18.96
C GLY A 450 -13.55 -3.94 -20.44
N SER A 451 -14.78 -3.70 -20.89
CA SER A 451 -15.06 -3.41 -22.31
C SER A 451 -15.47 -1.97 -22.65
N TYR A 452 -15.57 -1.09 -21.64
CA TYR A 452 -15.75 0.35 -21.90
C TYR A 452 -14.48 0.97 -22.50
N ALA A 453 -14.61 2.06 -23.25
CA ALA A 453 -13.43 2.68 -23.85
C ALA A 453 -12.48 3.22 -22.75
N PRO A 454 -11.14 3.24 -22.98
CA PRO A 454 -10.17 3.59 -21.93
C PRO A 454 -10.32 5.01 -21.36
N HIS A 455 -10.92 5.93 -22.12
CA HIS A 455 -11.20 7.30 -21.70
C HIS A 455 -12.55 7.45 -20.97
N GLU A 456 -13.40 6.42 -20.98
CA GLU A 456 -14.73 6.46 -20.38
C GLU A 456 -14.72 6.05 -18.90
N VAL A 457 -13.82 5.14 -18.48
CA VAL A 457 -13.72 4.72 -17.08
C VAL A 457 -12.35 4.12 -16.77
N THR A 458 -11.81 4.49 -15.61
CA THR A 458 -10.71 3.78 -14.96
C THR A 458 -11.22 2.95 -13.79
N TRP A 459 -10.93 1.66 -13.80
CA TRP A 459 -11.32 0.73 -12.74
C TRP A 459 -10.30 0.77 -11.61
N LEU A 460 -10.71 1.20 -10.41
CA LEU A 460 -9.91 1.06 -9.20
C LEU A 460 -10.26 -0.28 -8.55
N LEU A 461 -9.91 -1.35 -9.26
CA LEU A 461 -10.16 -2.75 -8.89
C LEU A 461 -8.93 -3.59 -9.21
N GLN A 462 -8.73 -4.69 -8.48
CA GLN A 462 -7.71 -5.70 -8.80
C GLN A 462 -8.26 -6.72 -9.80
N ASP A 463 -7.46 -7.10 -10.79
CA ASP A 463 -7.84 -8.14 -11.76
C ASP A 463 -7.70 -9.55 -11.17
N LEU A 464 -8.84 -10.22 -10.96
CA LEU A 464 -8.92 -11.60 -10.49
C LEU A 464 -9.38 -12.57 -11.59
N SER A 465 -9.26 -12.20 -12.86
CA SER A 465 -9.75 -13.02 -13.99
C SER A 465 -9.07 -14.38 -14.09
N HIS A 466 -7.83 -14.49 -13.62
CA HIS A 466 -7.04 -15.71 -13.56
C HIS A 466 -7.41 -16.64 -12.38
N VAL A 467 -8.19 -16.16 -11.42
CA VAL A 467 -8.60 -16.92 -10.23
C VAL A 467 -9.94 -17.62 -10.47
N ARG A 468 -10.08 -18.87 -9.99
CA ARG A 468 -11.36 -19.58 -9.98
C ARG A 468 -12.19 -19.15 -8.77
N LEU A 469 -13.08 -18.19 -8.97
CA LEU A 469 -13.95 -17.62 -7.91
C LEU A 469 -15.38 -18.12 -7.99
N GLU A 470 -15.79 -18.64 -9.14
CA GLU A 470 -17.14 -19.07 -9.43
C GLU A 470 -17.45 -20.41 -8.79
N ALA A 471 -18.53 -20.47 -8.01
CA ALA A 471 -19.01 -21.71 -7.42
C ALA A 471 -20.54 -21.84 -7.57
N ALA A 472 -21.01 -23.09 -7.61
CA ALA A 472 -22.43 -23.42 -7.67
C ALA A 472 -23.18 -22.80 -6.48
N THR A 473 -24.41 -22.31 -6.73
CA THR A 473 -25.23 -21.57 -5.76
C THR A 473 -25.38 -22.32 -4.43
N GLU A 474 -25.63 -23.63 -4.48
CA GLU A 474 -25.83 -24.49 -3.31
C GLU A 474 -24.59 -24.57 -2.39
N ILE A 475 -23.39 -24.62 -3.00
CA ILE A 475 -22.11 -24.67 -2.27
C ILE A 475 -21.83 -23.32 -1.61
N ARG A 476 -22.11 -22.21 -2.32
CA ARG A 476 -21.92 -20.85 -1.81
C ARG A 476 -22.89 -20.54 -0.67
N GLU A 477 -24.17 -20.86 -0.84
CA GLU A 477 -25.19 -20.67 0.20
C GLU A 477 -24.84 -21.47 1.46
N ARG A 478 -24.36 -22.72 1.32
CA ARG A 478 -23.91 -23.51 2.47
C ARG A 478 -22.76 -22.84 3.24
N ARG A 479 -21.72 -22.36 2.55
CA ARG A 479 -20.55 -21.72 3.20
C ARG A 479 -20.87 -20.37 3.85
N ILE A 480 -21.75 -19.58 3.24
CA ILE A 480 -22.24 -18.34 3.82
C ILE A 480 -23.07 -18.63 5.07
N GLN A 481 -23.93 -19.66 5.01
CA GLN A 481 -24.79 -20.07 6.12
C GLN A 481 -24.03 -20.65 7.32
N THR A 482 -22.87 -21.28 7.12
CA THR A 482 -22.02 -21.79 8.20
C THR A 482 -21.12 -20.73 8.81
N GLY A 483 -21.09 -19.51 8.24
CA GLY A 483 -20.13 -18.46 8.61
C GLY A 483 -18.70 -18.74 8.16
N GLU A 484 -18.49 -19.77 7.33
CA GLU A 484 -17.17 -20.15 6.80
C GLU A 484 -16.67 -19.18 5.72
N ALA A 485 -17.55 -18.41 5.07
CA ALA A 485 -17.18 -17.43 4.04
C ALA A 485 -18.22 -16.30 3.92
N HIS A 486 -17.77 -15.10 3.52
CA HIS A 486 -18.67 -13.99 3.18
C HIS A 486 -19.14 -14.06 1.72
N TYR A 487 -20.33 -13.50 1.41
CA TYR A 487 -20.87 -13.58 0.03
C TYR A 487 -19.98 -12.87 -1.02
N ALA A 488 -19.19 -11.90 -0.56
CA ALA A 488 -18.26 -11.12 -1.38
C ALA A 488 -16.90 -11.81 -1.59
N GLU A 489 -16.66 -12.99 -1.00
CA GLU A 489 -15.39 -13.72 -1.16
C GLU A 489 -15.40 -14.66 -2.38
N SER A 490 -16.55 -14.82 -3.06
CA SER A 490 -16.74 -15.71 -4.23
C SER A 490 -17.78 -15.14 -5.20
N LEU A 491 -17.77 -15.62 -6.45
CA LEU A 491 -18.70 -15.18 -7.50
C LEU A 491 -19.76 -16.24 -7.84
N PRO A 492 -20.98 -15.84 -8.23
CA PRO A 492 -21.90 -16.76 -8.89
C PRO A 492 -21.38 -17.07 -10.30
N ILE A 493 -21.72 -18.25 -10.83
CA ILE A 493 -21.51 -18.55 -12.25
C ILE A 493 -22.25 -17.49 -13.08
N GLU A 494 -21.53 -16.86 -14.01
CA GLU A 494 -22.12 -15.92 -14.96
C GLU A 494 -22.84 -16.73 -16.05
N TYR A 495 -24.14 -16.50 -16.21
CA TYR A 495 -24.96 -17.26 -17.17
C TYR A 495 -25.05 -16.51 -18.48
N ARG A 496 -24.93 -17.24 -19.59
CA ARG A 496 -25.18 -16.70 -20.93
C ARG A 496 -26.68 -16.43 -21.10
N PRO A 497 -27.11 -15.19 -21.42
CA PRO A 497 -28.52 -14.90 -21.65
C PRO A 497 -29.10 -15.72 -22.81
N GLU A 498 -30.31 -16.28 -22.63
CA GLU A 498 -31.03 -16.94 -23.73
C GLU A 498 -31.44 -15.93 -24.82
N GLU A 499 -31.60 -16.41 -26.05
CA GLU A 499 -31.92 -15.56 -27.22
C GLU A 499 -33.27 -14.82 -27.08
N SER A 500 -34.26 -15.44 -26.44
CA SER A 500 -35.54 -14.81 -26.10
C SER A 500 -35.37 -13.58 -25.19
N TYR A 501 -34.43 -13.65 -24.24
CA TYR A 501 -34.15 -12.58 -23.29
C TYR A 501 -33.32 -11.45 -23.90
N ARG A 502 -32.39 -11.78 -24.82
CA ARG A 502 -31.66 -10.77 -25.61
C ARG A 502 -32.61 -9.96 -26.48
N ARG A 503 -33.61 -10.61 -27.09
CA ARG A 503 -34.66 -9.91 -27.86
C ARG A 503 -35.45 -8.94 -27.00
N LEU A 504 -35.87 -9.38 -25.80
CA LEU A 504 -36.55 -8.51 -24.84
C LEU A 504 -35.68 -7.29 -24.49
N PHE A 505 -34.38 -7.48 -24.28
CA PHE A 505 -33.46 -6.36 -24.05
C PHE A 505 -33.43 -5.37 -25.21
N HIS A 506 -33.32 -5.82 -26.46
CA HIS A 506 -33.30 -4.93 -27.63
C HIS A 506 -34.62 -4.17 -27.82
N GLU A 507 -35.76 -4.85 -27.66
CA GLU A 507 -37.08 -4.24 -27.75
C GLU A 507 -37.26 -3.16 -26.67
N GLN A 508 -36.89 -3.49 -25.42
CA GLN A 508 -37.02 -2.56 -24.30
C GLN A 508 -36.04 -1.39 -24.40
N LEU A 509 -34.80 -1.62 -24.84
CA LEU A 509 -33.80 -0.56 -25.00
C LEU A 509 -34.29 0.54 -25.95
N ALA A 510 -34.83 0.16 -27.10
CA ALA A 510 -35.34 1.14 -28.08
C ALA A 510 -36.52 1.96 -27.51
N GLU A 511 -37.38 1.32 -26.73
CA GLU A 511 -38.55 1.96 -26.12
C GLU A 511 -38.17 2.92 -25.00
N VAL A 512 -37.24 2.55 -24.11
CA VAL A 512 -36.93 3.32 -22.90
C VAL A 512 -35.72 4.25 -23.04
N ALA A 513 -34.95 4.17 -24.12
CA ALA A 513 -33.75 4.99 -24.32
C ALA A 513 -34.00 6.50 -24.15
N PRO A 514 -35.07 7.11 -24.69
CA PRO A 514 -35.36 8.53 -24.45
C PRO A 514 -35.58 8.83 -22.96
N ARG A 515 -36.31 7.98 -22.24
CA ARG A 515 -36.60 8.15 -20.80
C ARG A 515 -35.33 8.05 -19.95
N VAL A 516 -34.44 7.10 -20.28
CA VAL A 516 -33.13 6.98 -19.63
C VAL A 516 -32.27 8.21 -19.93
N ALA A 517 -32.22 8.66 -21.19
CA ALA A 517 -31.43 9.84 -21.58
C ALA A 517 -31.92 11.11 -20.89
N THR A 518 -33.24 11.31 -20.78
CA THR A 518 -33.81 12.43 -20.00
C THR A 518 -33.33 12.37 -18.55
N ALA A 519 -33.49 11.22 -17.87
CA ALA A 519 -33.09 11.08 -16.48
C ALA A 519 -31.57 11.29 -16.26
N VAL A 520 -30.72 10.80 -17.17
CA VAL A 520 -29.27 11.07 -17.16
C VAL A 520 -29.01 12.56 -17.28
N GLY A 521 -29.67 13.23 -18.22
CA GLY A 521 -29.54 14.67 -18.41
C GLY A 521 -29.95 15.44 -17.16
N THR A 522 -31.14 15.12 -16.62
CA THR A 522 -31.68 15.75 -15.43
C THR A 522 -30.73 15.65 -14.25
N VAL A 523 -30.19 14.46 -13.95
CA VAL A 523 -29.24 14.30 -12.83
C VAL A 523 -27.90 15.00 -13.09
N THR A 524 -27.46 15.06 -14.36
CA THR A 524 -26.21 15.73 -14.74
C THR A 524 -26.33 17.25 -14.59
N GLU A 525 -27.38 17.85 -15.13
CA GLU A 525 -27.66 19.29 -15.01
C GLU A 525 -27.94 19.69 -13.55
N LEU A 526 -28.68 18.86 -12.81
CA LEU A 526 -28.92 19.07 -11.40
C LEU A 526 -27.60 19.03 -10.59
N ALA A 527 -26.71 18.08 -10.89
CA ALA A 527 -25.41 17.98 -10.23
C ALA A 527 -24.52 19.20 -10.52
N ILE A 528 -24.44 19.67 -11.77
CA ILE A 528 -23.70 20.89 -12.14
C ILE A 528 -24.24 22.08 -11.37
N SER A 529 -25.56 22.27 -11.38
CA SER A 529 -26.18 23.42 -10.76
C SER A 529 -26.02 23.41 -9.23
N VAL A 530 -26.30 22.29 -8.55
CA VAL A 530 -26.31 22.19 -7.08
C VAL A 530 -24.91 22.32 -6.51
N ARG A 531 -23.91 21.79 -7.22
CA ARG A 531 -22.52 21.84 -6.78
C ARG A 531 -21.87 23.17 -7.13
N GLU A 532 -22.42 23.91 -8.09
CA GLU A 532 -21.89 25.18 -8.61
C GLU A 532 -20.46 25.03 -9.15
N ARG A 533 -20.20 23.92 -9.84
CA ARG A 533 -18.90 23.62 -10.46
C ARG A 533 -19.07 22.85 -11.77
N ASP A 534 -18.14 23.06 -12.67
CA ASP A 534 -18.02 22.39 -13.98
C ASP A 534 -16.91 21.31 -14.01
N ASP A 535 -16.22 21.13 -12.88
CA ASP A 535 -14.93 20.45 -12.80
C ASP A 535 -14.99 19.13 -11.99
N VAL A 536 -16.09 18.41 -12.16
CA VAL A 536 -16.48 17.21 -11.39
C VAL A 536 -15.62 15.99 -11.71
N VAL A 537 -15.37 15.15 -10.70
CA VAL A 537 -14.78 13.82 -10.85
C VAL A 537 -15.86 12.78 -10.56
N LEU A 538 -16.25 12.00 -11.56
CA LEU A 538 -17.27 10.95 -11.40
C LEU A 538 -16.65 9.71 -10.76
N VAL A 539 -17.33 9.14 -9.78
CA VAL A 539 -16.94 7.88 -9.13
C VAL A 539 -18.13 6.95 -9.06
N SER A 540 -18.19 5.99 -9.98
CA SER A 540 -19.28 5.01 -10.04
C SER A 540 -19.08 3.87 -9.05
N LEU A 541 -20.15 3.49 -8.36
CA LEU A 541 -20.20 2.23 -7.64
C LEU A 541 -20.29 1.08 -8.65
N ALA A 542 -19.25 0.23 -8.70
CA ALA A 542 -19.28 -0.96 -9.53
C ALA A 542 -20.45 -1.85 -9.06
N ARG A 543 -21.37 -2.28 -9.90
CA ARG A 543 -21.40 -2.39 -11.37
C ARG A 543 -22.47 -1.51 -12.01
N ALA A 544 -23.53 -1.20 -11.27
CA ALA A 544 -24.73 -0.53 -11.78
C ALA A 544 -24.51 0.97 -12.04
N GLY A 545 -23.62 1.62 -11.30
CA GLY A 545 -23.28 3.02 -11.51
C GLY A 545 -22.49 3.28 -12.78
N VAL A 546 -21.64 2.34 -13.21
CA VAL A 546 -20.67 2.57 -14.29
C VAL A 546 -21.32 3.02 -15.61
N PRO A 547 -22.35 2.33 -16.15
CA PRO A 547 -23.03 2.82 -17.35
C PRO A 547 -23.61 4.22 -17.19
N ILE A 548 -24.10 4.57 -16.00
CA ILE A 548 -24.68 5.89 -15.72
C ILE A 548 -23.60 6.95 -15.66
N GLY A 549 -22.48 6.67 -14.99
CA GLY A 549 -21.32 7.58 -14.98
C GLY A 549 -20.79 7.86 -16.38
N VAL A 550 -20.70 6.84 -17.25
CA VAL A 550 -20.31 7.04 -18.66
C VAL A 550 -21.33 7.91 -19.40
N LEU A 551 -22.63 7.68 -19.21
CA LEU A 551 -23.67 8.50 -19.85
C LEU A 551 -23.67 9.95 -19.35
N MET A 552 -23.42 10.20 -18.06
CA MET A 552 -23.25 11.54 -17.50
C MET A 552 -22.00 12.23 -18.08
N GLN A 553 -20.89 11.51 -18.22
CA GLN A 553 -19.67 12.01 -18.86
C GLN A 553 -19.93 12.40 -20.33
N ARG A 554 -20.64 11.53 -21.08
CA ARG A 554 -21.02 11.81 -22.48
C ARG A 554 -21.95 13.03 -22.57
N TRP A 555 -22.91 13.17 -21.66
CA TRP A 555 -23.79 14.34 -21.58
C TRP A 555 -23.00 15.62 -21.32
N ALA A 556 -22.16 15.65 -20.27
CA ALA A 556 -21.34 16.81 -19.91
C ALA A 556 -20.42 17.24 -21.06
N ARG A 557 -19.81 16.28 -21.76
CA ARG A 557 -18.99 16.54 -22.94
C ARG A 557 -19.81 17.10 -24.11
N GLN A 558 -20.93 16.47 -24.46
CA GLN A 558 -21.72 16.85 -25.63
C GLN A 558 -22.46 18.18 -25.43
N ARG A 559 -22.98 18.45 -24.23
CA ARG A 559 -23.78 19.64 -23.93
C ARG A 559 -22.92 20.84 -23.52
N HIS A 560 -21.86 20.60 -22.75
CA HIS A 560 -21.08 21.66 -22.12
C HIS A 560 -19.60 21.68 -22.52
N GLY A 561 -19.13 20.70 -23.30
CA GLY A 561 -17.70 20.59 -23.64
C GLY A 561 -16.81 20.26 -22.44
N LEU A 562 -17.38 19.70 -21.38
CA LEU A 562 -16.67 19.38 -20.13
C LEU A 562 -16.09 17.96 -20.18
N GLU A 563 -14.85 17.82 -19.75
CA GLU A 563 -14.15 16.54 -19.62
C GLU A 563 -14.08 16.15 -18.15
N TRP A 564 -14.96 15.24 -17.73
CA TRP A 564 -14.98 14.72 -16.36
C TRP A 564 -14.19 13.42 -16.26
N PRO A 565 -13.15 13.34 -15.40
CA PRO A 565 -12.53 12.07 -15.07
C PRO A 565 -13.56 11.13 -14.44
N HIS A 566 -13.50 9.85 -14.81
CA HIS A 566 -14.45 8.86 -14.31
C HIS A 566 -13.74 7.61 -13.81
N TYR A 567 -14.03 7.24 -12.56
CA TYR A 567 -13.50 6.06 -11.90
C TYR A 567 -14.63 5.11 -11.50
N ALA A 568 -14.34 3.82 -11.43
CA ALA A 568 -15.23 2.82 -10.85
C ALA A 568 -14.58 2.19 -9.60
N ILE A 569 -15.32 2.10 -8.50
CA ILE A 569 -14.84 1.60 -7.22
C ILE A 569 -15.74 0.51 -6.65
N SER A 570 -15.22 -0.27 -5.71
CA SER A 570 -16.03 -1.23 -4.95
C SER A 570 -16.67 -0.62 -3.71
N ILE A 571 -17.88 -1.09 -3.40
CA ILE A 571 -18.47 -1.08 -2.07
C ILE A 571 -19.08 -2.46 -1.81
N VAL A 572 -18.90 -2.99 -0.60
CA VAL A 572 -19.39 -4.32 -0.21
C VAL A 572 -20.25 -4.18 1.02
N ARG A 573 -21.47 -4.70 0.95
CA ARG A 573 -22.42 -4.69 2.07
C ARG A 573 -21.80 -5.26 3.34
N ASP A 574 -21.95 -4.54 4.45
CA ASP A 574 -21.46 -4.87 5.80
C ASP A 574 -19.91 -4.89 5.92
N ARG A 575 -19.20 -4.45 4.87
CA ARG A 575 -17.74 -4.35 4.81
C ARG A 575 -17.25 -2.95 4.40
N GLY A 576 -18.14 -2.13 3.82
CA GLY A 576 -17.86 -0.75 3.48
C GLY A 576 -17.24 -0.55 2.08
N ILE A 577 -16.79 0.68 1.86
CA ILE A 577 -16.20 1.16 0.61
C ILE A 577 -14.71 0.79 0.53
N ASP A 578 -14.20 0.60 -0.69
CA ASP A 578 -12.78 0.35 -0.91
C ASP A 578 -11.92 1.57 -0.51
N LEU A 579 -11.29 1.44 0.65
CA LEU A 579 -10.44 2.46 1.25
C LEU A 579 -9.18 2.76 0.42
N THR A 580 -8.62 1.78 -0.29
CA THR A 580 -7.46 1.98 -1.17
C THR A 580 -7.88 2.84 -2.37
N ALA A 581 -9.05 2.58 -2.95
CA ALA A 581 -9.61 3.42 -4.01
C ALA A 581 -9.88 4.85 -3.52
N MET A 582 -10.38 5.01 -2.30
CA MET A 582 -10.57 6.34 -1.71
C MET A 582 -9.26 7.08 -1.45
N ARG A 583 -8.20 6.39 -0.99
CA ARG A 583 -6.84 6.94 -0.88
C ARG A 583 -6.32 7.37 -2.24
N TYR A 584 -6.52 6.56 -3.28
CA TYR A 584 -6.15 6.87 -4.66
C TYR A 584 -6.80 8.16 -5.16
N LEU A 585 -8.11 8.30 -4.91
CA LEU A 585 -8.86 9.50 -5.28
C LEU A 585 -8.36 10.73 -4.51
N ALA A 586 -8.22 10.64 -3.19
CA ALA A 586 -7.77 11.78 -2.36
C ALA A 586 -6.33 12.22 -2.66
N ALA A 587 -5.47 11.30 -3.14
CA ALA A 587 -4.10 11.60 -3.53
C ALA A 587 -4.01 12.34 -4.88
N ARG A 588 -5.02 12.23 -5.74
CA ARG A 588 -4.99 12.75 -7.13
C ARG A 588 -5.99 13.88 -7.38
N HIS A 589 -7.07 13.93 -6.61
CA HIS A 589 -8.16 14.86 -6.78
C HIS A 589 -8.51 15.51 -5.44
N ASP A 590 -9.02 16.74 -5.47
CA ASP A 590 -9.68 17.34 -4.31
C ASP A 590 -10.94 16.52 -4.01
N PRO A 591 -11.08 15.89 -2.82
CA PRO A 591 -12.23 15.02 -2.53
C PRO A 591 -13.59 15.72 -2.67
N ARG A 592 -13.62 17.06 -2.53
CA ARG A 592 -14.85 17.86 -2.72
C ARG A 592 -15.31 17.87 -4.18
N ARG A 593 -14.42 17.60 -5.13
CA ARG A 593 -14.73 17.53 -6.57
C ARG A 593 -15.46 16.24 -6.95
N VAL A 594 -15.31 15.20 -6.13
CA VAL A 594 -15.88 13.88 -6.38
C VAL A 594 -17.41 13.91 -6.28
N LEU A 595 -18.06 13.22 -7.21
CA LEU A 595 -19.49 12.92 -7.22
C LEU A 595 -19.65 11.41 -7.40
N PHE A 596 -20.26 10.77 -6.40
CA PHE A 596 -20.51 9.34 -6.47
C PHE A 596 -21.78 9.04 -7.27
N VAL A 597 -21.72 7.99 -8.10
CA VAL A 597 -22.80 7.63 -9.03
C VAL A 597 -23.22 6.17 -8.85
N ASP A 598 -24.52 5.92 -8.82
CA ASP A 598 -25.09 4.57 -8.89
C ASP A 598 -26.26 4.47 -9.88
N GLY A 599 -26.67 3.25 -10.22
CA GLY A 599 -27.74 2.98 -11.17
C GLY A 599 -29.12 3.37 -10.65
N TRP A 600 -29.56 2.79 -9.55
CA TRP A 600 -30.85 3.10 -8.94
C TRP A 600 -30.83 2.76 -7.46
N THR A 601 -31.72 3.37 -6.69
CA THR A 601 -31.93 2.99 -5.29
C THR A 601 -33.40 2.69 -5.02
N GLY A 602 -33.66 1.50 -4.47
CA GLY A 602 -34.99 1.07 -4.05
C GLY A 602 -35.24 1.55 -2.62
N LYS A 603 -35.22 0.64 -1.66
CA LYS A 603 -35.38 0.97 -0.23
C LYS A 603 -34.17 1.63 0.44
N GLY A 604 -33.16 2.08 -0.30
CA GLY A 604 -32.01 2.82 0.25
C GLY A 604 -31.00 2.02 1.09
N ALA A 605 -30.92 0.69 0.91
CA ALA A 605 -29.99 -0.15 1.66
C ALA A 605 -28.51 0.24 1.43
N ILE A 606 -28.11 0.45 0.17
CA ILE A 606 -26.75 0.90 -0.18
C ILE A 606 -26.54 2.36 0.23
N THR A 607 -27.55 3.22 0.10
CA THR A 607 -27.43 4.65 0.42
C THR A 607 -27.01 4.92 1.88
N ARG A 608 -27.57 4.17 2.84
CA ARG A 608 -27.19 4.32 4.27
C ARG A 608 -25.74 3.87 4.50
N GLU A 609 -25.44 2.67 4.03
CA GLU A 609 -24.10 2.11 4.17
C GLU A 609 -23.03 2.95 3.49
N PHE A 610 -23.34 3.49 2.31
CA PHE A 610 -22.45 4.38 1.58
C PHE A 610 -22.14 5.65 2.38
N THR A 611 -23.17 6.28 2.95
CA THR A 611 -23.00 7.47 3.81
C THR A 611 -22.07 7.18 4.99
N ASP A 612 -22.32 6.07 5.70
CA ASP A 612 -21.50 5.66 6.86
C ASP A 612 -20.05 5.32 6.46
N ALA A 613 -19.88 4.64 5.31
CA ALA A 613 -18.57 4.27 4.79
C ALA A 613 -17.75 5.51 4.38
N VAL A 614 -18.37 6.49 3.72
CA VAL A 614 -17.69 7.76 3.36
C VAL A 614 -17.31 8.56 4.61
N ALA A 615 -18.17 8.59 5.62
CA ALA A 615 -17.86 9.26 6.89
C ALA A 615 -16.65 8.61 7.60
N ALA A 616 -16.62 7.27 7.64
CA ALA A 616 -15.50 6.51 8.20
C ALA A 616 -14.18 6.79 7.45
N VAL A 617 -14.22 6.81 6.12
CA VAL A 617 -13.05 7.12 5.30
C VAL A 617 -12.57 8.56 5.51
N ASN A 618 -13.47 9.54 5.58
CA ASN A 618 -13.10 10.93 5.84
C ASN A 618 -12.38 11.10 7.19
N ALA A 619 -12.83 10.36 8.21
CA ALA A 619 -12.19 10.34 9.52
C ALA A 619 -10.83 9.63 9.48
N GLU A 620 -10.75 8.46 8.84
CA GLU A 620 -9.49 7.70 8.73
C GLU A 620 -8.41 8.46 7.95
N LEU A 621 -8.82 9.16 6.88
CA LEU A 621 -7.94 9.97 6.06
C LEU A 621 -7.80 11.40 6.60
N ASP A 622 -8.30 11.72 7.79
CA ASP A 622 -8.21 13.04 8.42
C ASP A 622 -8.43 14.19 7.43
N LEU A 623 -9.49 14.08 6.62
CA LEU A 623 -9.75 15.03 5.52
C LEU A 623 -10.48 16.29 6.02
N GLY A 624 -11.06 16.25 7.22
CA GLY A 624 -11.79 17.36 7.82
C GLY A 624 -12.82 17.97 6.85
N THR A 625 -12.75 19.29 6.67
CA THR A 625 -13.64 20.04 5.75
C THR A 625 -13.35 19.82 4.26
N ARG A 626 -12.26 19.12 3.91
CA ARG A 626 -11.94 18.69 2.55
C ARG A 626 -12.41 17.27 2.26
N GLY A 627 -13.21 16.67 3.13
CA GLY A 627 -13.72 15.31 2.96
C GLY A 627 -14.58 15.10 1.71
N PHE A 628 -14.72 13.85 1.34
CA PHE A 628 -15.67 13.40 0.33
C PHE A 628 -17.11 13.72 0.78
N ASP A 629 -17.92 14.22 -0.15
CA ASP A 629 -19.35 14.42 0.05
C ASP A 629 -20.07 13.05 -0.03
N PRO A 630 -20.82 12.62 0.99
CA PRO A 630 -21.54 11.35 0.97
C PRO A 630 -22.77 11.36 0.04
N GLY A 631 -23.07 12.47 -0.63
CA GLY A 631 -24.15 12.58 -1.61
C GLY A 631 -23.95 11.62 -2.79
N LEU A 632 -24.91 10.70 -2.96
CA LEU A 632 -24.98 9.76 -4.07
C LEU A 632 -25.92 10.29 -5.16
N ALA A 633 -25.44 10.40 -6.40
CA ALA A 633 -26.25 10.66 -7.58
C ALA A 633 -26.74 9.34 -8.19
N VAL A 634 -28.03 9.24 -8.50
CA VAL A 634 -28.61 8.02 -9.09
C VAL A 634 -29.48 8.33 -10.30
N LEU A 635 -29.57 7.40 -11.26
CA LEU A 635 -30.50 7.57 -12.39
C LEU A 635 -31.95 7.60 -11.91
N ALA A 636 -32.34 6.61 -11.11
CA ALA A 636 -33.71 6.45 -10.62
C ALA A 636 -33.74 6.18 -9.11
N ASP A 637 -34.62 6.88 -8.40
CA ASP A 637 -34.84 6.72 -6.96
C ASP A 637 -36.34 6.70 -6.62
N PRO A 638 -37.03 5.60 -6.92
CA PRO A 638 -38.44 5.42 -6.56
C PRO A 638 -38.68 5.28 -5.05
N GLY A 639 -37.64 5.11 -4.24
CA GLY A 639 -37.77 5.00 -2.79
C GLY A 639 -37.54 6.29 -2.01
N GLU A 640 -37.19 7.38 -2.70
CA GLU A 640 -36.87 8.70 -2.13
C GLU A 640 -35.78 8.66 -1.07
N CYS A 641 -34.63 8.07 -1.43
CA CYS A 641 -33.48 7.86 -0.55
C CYS A 641 -32.34 8.88 -0.76
N VAL A 642 -32.28 9.58 -1.89
CA VAL A 642 -31.23 10.56 -2.22
C VAL A 642 -31.78 11.89 -2.70
N ALA A 643 -30.97 12.94 -2.58
CA ALA A 643 -31.28 14.29 -3.04
C ALA A 643 -30.86 14.57 -4.50
N LEU A 644 -29.93 13.79 -5.05
CA LEU A 644 -29.48 13.90 -6.46
C LEU A 644 -29.99 12.68 -7.24
N TYR A 645 -31.00 12.89 -8.06
CA TYR A 645 -31.63 11.83 -8.84
C TYR A 645 -32.07 12.34 -10.20
N GLY A 646 -32.15 11.43 -11.18
CA GLY A 646 -32.70 11.74 -12.51
C GLY A 646 -34.22 11.66 -12.55
N THR A 647 -34.80 10.69 -11.84
CA THR A 647 -36.26 10.51 -11.75
C THR A 647 -36.70 9.74 -10.50
N ARG A 648 -37.95 9.93 -10.08
CA ARG A 648 -38.66 9.14 -9.06
C ARG A 648 -39.45 7.97 -9.65
N ASP A 649 -39.42 7.81 -10.97
CA ASP A 649 -40.13 6.75 -11.65
C ASP A 649 -39.50 5.37 -11.41
N ASP A 650 -40.34 4.33 -11.42
CA ASP A 650 -39.91 2.94 -11.31
C ASP A 650 -40.21 2.19 -12.62
N PHE A 651 -39.19 2.04 -13.46
CA PHE A 651 -39.27 1.37 -14.76
C PHE A 651 -38.06 0.47 -14.99
N LEU A 652 -38.12 -0.37 -16.03
CA LEU A 652 -37.02 -1.28 -16.35
C LEU A 652 -35.84 -0.50 -16.96
N ILE A 653 -34.74 -0.40 -16.22
CA ILE A 653 -33.48 0.11 -16.74
C ILE A 653 -32.74 -1.04 -17.47
N PRO A 654 -32.51 -0.98 -18.80
CA PRO A 654 -31.97 -2.12 -19.56
C PRO A 654 -30.61 -2.63 -19.09
N SER A 655 -29.77 -1.76 -18.52
CA SER A 655 -28.47 -2.15 -17.92
C SER A 655 -28.61 -3.10 -16.72
N ALA A 656 -29.82 -3.24 -16.16
CA ALA A 656 -30.08 -4.18 -15.08
C ALA A 656 -30.32 -5.64 -15.56
N CYS A 657 -30.62 -5.84 -16.86
CA CYS A 657 -31.10 -7.11 -17.42
C CYS A 657 -29.99 -8.16 -17.58
N LEU A 658 -28.89 -7.82 -18.24
CA LEU A 658 -27.94 -8.80 -18.80
C LEU A 658 -26.62 -8.96 -17.99
N ASN A 659 -26.59 -8.56 -16.71
CA ASN A 659 -25.38 -8.63 -15.87
C ASN A 659 -24.15 -8.01 -16.55
N SER A 660 -23.02 -8.71 -16.57
CA SER A 660 -21.72 -8.26 -17.08
C SER A 660 -21.79 -7.90 -18.56
N THR A 661 -22.58 -8.63 -19.38
CA THR A 661 -22.73 -8.38 -20.83
C THR A 661 -23.42 -7.07 -21.21
N VAL A 662 -23.93 -6.30 -20.24
CA VAL A 662 -24.38 -4.91 -20.44
C VAL A 662 -23.69 -3.94 -19.48
N SER A 663 -22.69 -4.42 -18.73
CA SER A 663 -21.97 -3.62 -17.75
C SER A 663 -20.45 -3.81 -17.80
N GLY A 664 -19.88 -3.81 -19.00
CA GLY A 664 -18.46 -3.74 -19.23
C GLY A 664 -17.74 -5.09 -19.16
N LEU A 665 -18.49 -6.20 -19.20
CA LEU A 665 -18.00 -7.57 -18.94
C LEU A 665 -17.33 -7.76 -17.57
N VAL A 666 -17.57 -6.85 -16.62
CA VAL A 666 -17.01 -6.93 -15.27
C VAL A 666 -18.00 -7.63 -14.32
N SER A 667 -17.47 -8.50 -13.47
CA SER A 667 -18.23 -9.18 -12.41
C SER A 667 -18.74 -8.21 -11.35
N ARG A 668 -19.38 -8.74 -10.30
CA ARG A 668 -19.48 -8.00 -9.04
C ARG A 668 -18.11 -7.92 -8.39
N THR A 669 -17.94 -6.97 -7.48
CA THR A 669 -16.70 -6.83 -6.74
C THR A 669 -16.55 -7.93 -5.69
N VAL A 670 -15.29 -8.24 -5.38
CA VAL A 670 -14.85 -9.33 -4.54
C VAL A 670 -13.93 -8.75 -3.47
N LEU A 671 -14.18 -9.12 -2.21
CA LEU A 671 -13.30 -8.81 -1.09
C LEU A 671 -12.96 -10.14 -0.42
N ASN A 672 -11.78 -10.67 -0.74
CA ASN A 672 -11.26 -11.92 -0.22
C ASN A 672 -9.86 -11.68 0.39
N PRO A 673 -9.69 -11.82 1.71
CA PRO A 673 -8.44 -11.50 2.40
C PRO A 673 -7.27 -12.43 2.04
N ASP A 674 -7.53 -13.60 1.45
CA ASP A 674 -6.50 -14.52 0.99
C ASP A 674 -5.93 -14.11 -0.38
N LEU A 675 -6.67 -13.30 -1.14
CA LEU A 675 -6.32 -12.87 -2.50
C LEU A 675 -5.97 -11.38 -2.59
N ILE A 676 -6.51 -10.57 -1.68
CA ILE A 676 -6.45 -9.10 -1.72
C ILE A 676 -5.82 -8.58 -0.43
N GLY A 677 -4.78 -7.77 -0.58
CA GLY A 677 -4.08 -7.11 0.52
C GLY A 677 -4.77 -5.86 1.07
N PRO A 678 -4.37 -5.41 2.27
CA PRO A 678 -4.94 -4.23 2.94
C PRO A 678 -4.68 -2.88 2.23
N HIS A 679 -3.82 -2.89 1.19
CA HIS A 679 -3.47 -1.72 0.36
C HIS A 679 -3.66 -2.00 -1.13
N GLU A 680 -4.33 -3.10 -1.47
CA GLU A 680 -4.76 -3.39 -2.83
C GLU A 680 -6.22 -2.94 -2.98
N PHE A 681 -6.65 -2.72 -4.22
CA PHE A 681 -8.08 -2.51 -4.49
C PHE A 681 -8.84 -3.82 -4.25
N HIS A 682 -10.13 -3.70 -3.94
CA HIS A 682 -11.05 -4.82 -4.04
C HIS A 682 -10.99 -5.40 -5.46
N GLY A 683 -11.25 -6.69 -5.59
CA GLY A 683 -11.07 -7.40 -6.85
C GLY A 683 -12.33 -7.45 -7.69
N ALA A 684 -12.17 -7.72 -8.98
CA ALA A 684 -13.25 -8.16 -9.86
C ALA A 684 -12.68 -9.02 -11.00
N LYS A 685 -13.55 -9.74 -11.70
CA LYS A 685 -13.23 -10.55 -12.86
C LYS A 685 -13.73 -9.89 -14.13
N PHE A 686 -12.91 -9.90 -15.16
CA PHE A 686 -13.24 -9.52 -16.53
C PHE A 686 -13.53 -10.78 -17.35
N TYR A 687 -14.76 -10.89 -17.84
CA TYR A 687 -15.23 -12.03 -18.64
C TYR A 687 -14.96 -11.82 -20.13
N ALA A 688 -13.68 -11.78 -20.50
CA ALA A 688 -13.25 -11.60 -21.90
C ALA A 688 -13.84 -12.65 -22.85
N GLU A 689 -14.13 -13.86 -22.35
CA GLU A 689 -14.74 -14.95 -23.10
C GLU A 689 -16.20 -14.70 -23.53
N LEU A 690 -16.88 -13.69 -22.96
CA LEU A 690 -18.24 -13.30 -23.30
C LEU A 690 -18.29 -12.08 -24.24
N ALA A 691 -17.17 -11.71 -24.86
CA ALA A 691 -17.08 -10.53 -25.72
C ALA A 691 -18.09 -10.53 -26.89
N ASP A 692 -18.41 -11.70 -27.45
CA ASP A 692 -19.40 -11.84 -28.53
C ASP A 692 -20.85 -11.53 -28.08
N GLU A 693 -21.12 -11.53 -26.77
CA GLU A 693 -22.41 -11.18 -26.20
C GLU A 693 -22.48 -9.76 -25.64
N ASP A 694 -21.38 -9.02 -25.67
CA ASP A 694 -21.31 -7.70 -25.05
C ASP A 694 -22.15 -6.67 -25.80
N VAL A 695 -23.10 -6.08 -25.08
CA VAL A 695 -24.00 -5.02 -25.55
C VAL A 695 -23.81 -3.72 -24.75
N SER A 696 -22.74 -3.58 -23.97
CA SER A 696 -22.43 -2.36 -23.23
C SER A 696 -22.31 -1.13 -24.13
N ALA A 697 -21.52 -1.21 -25.20
CA ALA A 697 -21.39 -0.11 -26.15
C ALA A 697 -22.73 0.21 -26.84
N LEU A 698 -23.48 -0.83 -27.25
CA LEU A 698 -24.80 -0.67 -27.86
C LEU A 698 -25.76 0.09 -26.93
N TYR A 699 -25.80 -0.28 -25.64
CA TYR A 699 -26.62 0.41 -24.64
C TYR A 699 -26.24 1.89 -24.54
N LEU A 700 -24.95 2.17 -24.35
CA LEU A 700 -24.44 3.53 -24.19
C LEU A 700 -24.70 4.40 -25.43
N ASP A 701 -24.43 3.87 -26.62
CA ASP A 701 -24.60 4.59 -27.88
C ASP A 701 -26.07 4.85 -28.19
N THR A 702 -26.95 3.89 -27.91
CA THR A 702 -28.40 4.06 -28.14
C THR A 702 -28.98 5.14 -27.24
N VAL A 703 -28.59 5.18 -25.96
CA VAL A 703 -29.05 6.20 -25.01
C VAL A 703 -28.41 7.57 -25.32
N ALA A 704 -27.10 7.62 -25.55
CA ALA A 704 -26.40 8.86 -25.88
C ALA A 704 -26.89 9.48 -27.19
N GLY A 705 -27.34 8.66 -28.15
CA GLY A 705 -27.96 9.13 -29.39
C GLY A 705 -29.28 9.92 -29.18
N GLN A 706 -29.89 9.87 -27.99
CA GLN A 706 -31.10 10.63 -27.66
C GLN A 706 -30.81 12.00 -27.03
N ILE A 707 -29.56 12.31 -26.66
CA ILE A 707 -29.20 13.50 -25.86
C ILE A 707 -29.76 14.79 -26.47
N ASP A 708 -29.53 15.04 -27.75
CA ASP A 708 -29.99 16.28 -28.40
C ASP A 708 -31.52 16.41 -28.43
N ALA A 709 -32.22 15.27 -28.54
CA ALA A 709 -33.68 15.25 -28.57
C ALA A 709 -34.30 15.51 -27.20
N VAL A 710 -33.66 15.08 -26.11
CA VAL A 710 -34.20 15.16 -24.75
C VAL A 710 -33.64 16.31 -23.92
N ALA A 711 -32.56 16.96 -24.37
CA ALA A 711 -31.89 18.05 -23.65
C ALA A 711 -32.84 19.14 -23.10
N PRO A 712 -33.79 19.69 -23.88
CA PRO A 712 -34.69 20.72 -23.34
C PRO A 712 -35.56 20.22 -22.18
N ALA A 713 -36.00 18.96 -22.22
CA ALA A 713 -36.81 18.37 -21.15
C ALA A 713 -35.96 18.14 -19.89
N ALA A 714 -34.77 17.55 -20.06
CA ALA A 714 -33.84 17.30 -18.96
C ALA A 714 -33.39 18.60 -18.25
N GLU A 715 -33.08 19.64 -19.01
CA GLU A 715 -32.72 20.97 -18.48
C GLU A 715 -33.88 21.60 -17.70
N THR A 716 -35.12 21.43 -18.19
CA THR A 716 -36.33 21.91 -17.50
C THR A 716 -36.55 21.15 -16.19
N ASP A 717 -36.53 19.82 -16.23
CA ASP A 717 -36.70 18.96 -15.07
C ASP A 717 -35.64 19.27 -13.99
N ALA A 718 -34.39 19.48 -14.39
CA ALA A 718 -33.32 19.84 -13.47
C ALA A 718 -33.53 21.20 -12.82
N ALA A 719 -34.02 22.19 -13.57
CA ALA A 719 -34.34 23.52 -13.05
C ALA A 719 -35.50 23.48 -12.04
N GLU A 720 -36.52 22.67 -12.30
CA GLU A 720 -37.63 22.44 -11.37
C GLU A 720 -37.15 21.73 -10.10
N LEU A 721 -36.36 20.66 -10.25
CA LEU A 721 -35.78 19.92 -9.11
C LEU A 721 -34.84 20.77 -8.26
N ARG A 722 -34.11 21.72 -8.86
CA ARG A 722 -33.27 22.66 -8.10
C ARG A 722 -34.08 23.50 -7.11
N LEU A 723 -35.31 23.86 -7.48
CA LEU A 723 -36.21 24.67 -6.66
C LEU A 723 -37.08 23.83 -5.71
N ALA A 724 -37.23 22.53 -5.99
CA ALA A 724 -38.00 21.61 -5.17
C ALA A 724 -37.29 21.24 -3.87
N ASP A 725 -38.08 20.82 -2.87
CA ASP A 725 -37.56 20.10 -1.72
C ASP A 725 -37.17 18.68 -2.15
N ARG A 726 -35.90 18.33 -1.91
CA ARG A 726 -35.30 17.05 -2.29
C ARG A 726 -34.80 16.27 -1.08
N GLU A 727 -35.23 16.63 0.13
CA GLU A 727 -34.89 15.86 1.33
C GLU A 727 -35.38 14.40 1.21
N PRO A 728 -34.51 13.41 1.47
CA PRO A 728 -34.91 12.00 1.44
C PRO A 728 -36.02 11.66 2.44
N THR A 729 -37.16 11.19 1.95
CA THR A 729 -38.32 10.81 2.78
C THR A 729 -38.29 9.34 3.23
N TRP A 730 -37.50 8.51 2.54
CA TRP A 730 -37.41 7.06 2.77
C TRP A 730 -38.75 6.31 2.63
N VAL A 731 -39.68 6.85 1.83
CA VAL A 731 -41.00 6.23 1.57
C VAL A 731 -40.86 4.78 1.09
N GLY A 732 -39.80 4.50 0.32
CA GLY A 732 -39.51 3.17 -0.18
C GLY A 732 -39.18 2.14 0.89
N TRP A 733 -38.56 2.56 2.00
CA TRP A 733 -38.30 1.70 3.16
C TRP A 733 -39.59 1.41 3.93
N ALA A 734 -40.39 2.45 4.17
CA ALA A 734 -41.67 2.32 4.85
C ALA A 734 -42.63 1.36 4.12
N ALA A 735 -42.73 1.48 2.78
CA ALA A 735 -43.53 0.58 1.96
C ALA A 735 -43.01 -0.87 1.99
N ALA A 736 -41.69 -1.07 1.97
CA ALA A 736 -41.11 -2.41 2.07
C ALA A 736 -41.42 -3.07 3.42
N GLU A 737 -41.43 -2.30 4.52
CA GLU A 737 -41.77 -2.79 5.85
C GLU A 737 -43.27 -3.09 6.01
N GLN A 738 -44.14 -2.27 5.41
CA GLN A 738 -45.58 -2.53 5.34
C GLN A 738 -45.86 -3.85 4.60
N ILE A 739 -45.21 -4.07 3.46
CA ILE A 739 -45.34 -5.32 2.70
C ILE A 739 -44.76 -6.50 3.47
N ARG A 740 -43.62 -6.33 4.15
CA ARG A 740 -43.07 -7.36 5.03
C ARG A 740 -44.09 -7.80 6.07
N ALA A 741 -44.74 -6.85 6.75
CA ALA A 741 -45.75 -7.12 7.76
C ALA A 741 -47.04 -7.71 7.18
N ALA A 742 -47.55 -7.17 6.07
CA ALA A 742 -48.79 -7.62 5.44
C ALA A 742 -48.74 -9.09 4.96
N TYR A 743 -47.54 -9.56 4.63
CA TYR A 743 -47.30 -10.92 4.16
C TYR A 743 -46.58 -11.82 5.19
N ASP A 744 -46.45 -11.37 6.44
CA ASP A 744 -45.80 -12.09 7.54
C ASP A 744 -44.41 -12.64 7.18
N LEU A 745 -43.62 -11.81 6.48
CA LEU A 745 -42.27 -12.16 6.06
C LEU A 745 -41.31 -11.93 7.23
N PRO A 746 -40.44 -12.91 7.55
CA PRO A 746 -39.61 -12.82 8.74
C PRO A 746 -38.43 -11.85 8.59
N SER A 747 -38.09 -11.45 7.35
CA SER A 747 -37.04 -10.47 7.08
C SER A 747 -37.40 -9.53 5.95
N ILE A 748 -37.05 -8.25 6.10
CA ILE A 748 -37.17 -7.23 5.05
C ILE A 748 -36.31 -7.57 3.81
N ASN A 749 -35.30 -8.44 3.95
CA ASN A 749 -34.45 -8.87 2.83
C ASN A 749 -35.22 -9.71 1.80
N LEU A 750 -36.36 -10.29 2.17
CA LEU A 750 -37.26 -11.05 1.28
C LEU A 750 -38.18 -10.17 0.44
N VAL A 751 -38.24 -8.86 0.75
CA VAL A 751 -38.98 -7.85 0.00
C VAL A 751 -38.02 -7.15 -0.96
N LYS A 752 -38.25 -7.30 -2.27
CA LYS A 752 -37.42 -6.77 -3.35
C LYS A 752 -38.22 -5.75 -4.18
N PRO A 753 -38.27 -4.49 -3.73
CA PRO A 753 -39.05 -3.45 -4.40
C PRO A 753 -38.35 -2.92 -5.65
N GLY A 754 -39.16 -2.57 -6.66
CA GLY A 754 -38.72 -2.01 -7.92
C GLY A 754 -38.82 -2.99 -9.08
N VAL A 755 -39.01 -2.45 -10.30
CA VAL A 755 -39.12 -3.25 -11.54
C VAL A 755 -37.86 -4.09 -11.78
N GLY A 756 -36.68 -3.50 -11.64
CA GLY A 756 -35.40 -4.19 -11.84
C GLY A 756 -35.17 -5.33 -10.84
N GLU A 757 -35.44 -5.09 -9.55
CA GLU A 757 -35.26 -6.09 -8.49
C GLU A 757 -36.29 -7.21 -8.58
N THR A 758 -37.55 -6.90 -8.90
CA THR A 758 -38.60 -7.90 -9.15
C THR A 758 -38.23 -8.79 -10.34
N THR A 759 -37.73 -8.20 -11.43
CA THR A 759 -37.24 -8.94 -12.60
C THR A 759 -36.11 -9.90 -12.20
N ARG A 760 -35.17 -9.47 -11.36
CA ARG A 760 -34.09 -10.35 -10.85
C ARG A 760 -34.60 -11.49 -9.98
N VAL A 761 -35.58 -11.23 -9.11
CA VAL A 761 -36.22 -12.28 -8.30
C VAL A 761 -36.87 -13.33 -9.21
N LEU A 762 -37.65 -12.85 -10.19
CA LEU A 762 -38.30 -13.70 -11.17
C LEU A 762 -37.34 -14.46 -12.07
N LEU A 763 -36.08 -14.07 -12.20
CA LEU A 763 -35.11 -14.79 -13.03
C LEU A 763 -34.19 -15.71 -12.21
N ARG A 764 -33.84 -15.33 -10.98
CA ARG A 764 -32.65 -15.87 -10.27
C ARG A 764 -32.91 -16.33 -8.83
N ARG A 765 -34.15 -16.27 -8.38
CA ARG A 765 -34.57 -16.68 -7.03
C ARG A 765 -35.78 -17.60 -7.12
N VAL A 766 -36.27 -18.03 -5.96
CA VAL A 766 -37.56 -18.73 -5.82
C VAL A 766 -38.63 -17.68 -5.49
N PRO A 767 -39.26 -17.05 -6.50
CA PRO A 767 -40.34 -16.10 -6.28
C PRO A 767 -41.53 -16.80 -5.61
N TRP A 768 -42.17 -16.10 -4.69
CA TRP A 768 -43.42 -16.52 -4.07
C TRP A 768 -44.61 -15.72 -4.61
N ARG A 769 -44.44 -14.41 -4.80
CA ARG A 769 -45.51 -13.50 -5.24
C ARG A 769 -44.92 -12.22 -5.83
N VAL A 770 -45.65 -11.59 -6.74
CA VAL A 770 -45.35 -10.23 -7.23
C VAL A 770 -46.51 -9.32 -6.83
N VAL A 771 -46.20 -8.22 -6.15
CA VAL A 771 -47.18 -7.17 -5.81
C VAL A 771 -47.00 -6.03 -6.81
N VAL A 772 -48.07 -5.57 -7.45
CA VAL A 772 -48.02 -4.53 -8.49
C VAL A 772 -48.87 -3.33 -8.11
N ASN A 773 -48.37 -2.14 -8.43
CA ASN A 773 -49.19 -0.93 -8.41
C ASN A 773 -50.07 -0.91 -9.67
N PRO A 774 -51.41 -0.99 -9.54
CA PRO A 774 -52.31 -1.02 -10.69
C PRO A 774 -52.22 0.26 -11.56
N GLU A 775 -51.79 1.39 -11.00
CA GLU A 775 -51.69 2.67 -11.70
C GLU A 775 -50.44 2.76 -12.60
N ARG A 776 -49.43 1.92 -12.37
CA ARG A 776 -48.15 1.91 -13.11
C ARG A 776 -47.97 0.67 -13.98
N ARG A 777 -49.07 0.00 -14.31
CA ARG A 777 -49.07 -1.31 -14.99
C ARG A 777 -48.45 -1.28 -16.39
N ALA A 778 -48.42 -0.12 -17.04
CA ALA A 778 -47.80 0.05 -18.36
C ALA A 778 -46.31 -0.36 -18.36
N ASP A 779 -45.60 -0.10 -17.27
CA ASP A 779 -44.17 -0.41 -17.11
C ASP A 779 -43.90 -1.88 -16.68
N LEU A 780 -44.93 -2.72 -16.58
CA LEU A 780 -44.86 -4.06 -15.97
C LEU A 780 -45.06 -5.23 -16.93
N ARG A 781 -45.20 -4.98 -18.24
CA ARG A 781 -45.50 -6.02 -19.23
C ARG A 781 -44.52 -7.21 -19.16
N HIS A 782 -43.22 -6.96 -19.05
CA HIS A 782 -42.22 -8.02 -18.93
C HIS A 782 -42.30 -8.76 -17.59
N VAL A 783 -42.59 -8.06 -16.49
CA VAL A 783 -42.77 -8.67 -15.16
C VAL A 783 -43.95 -9.64 -15.18
N GLU A 784 -45.06 -9.25 -15.78
CA GLU A 784 -46.26 -10.09 -15.90
C GLU A 784 -46.01 -11.33 -16.76
N LEU A 785 -45.28 -11.19 -17.88
CA LEU A 785 -44.89 -12.32 -18.73
C LEU A 785 -44.01 -13.31 -17.95
N LEU A 786 -42.95 -12.83 -17.28
CA LEU A 786 -42.06 -13.68 -16.49
C LEU A 786 -42.77 -14.35 -15.31
N ALA A 787 -43.68 -13.64 -14.64
CA ALA A 787 -44.49 -14.19 -13.56
C ALA A 787 -45.42 -15.29 -14.08
N ALA A 788 -46.07 -15.10 -15.23
CA ALA A 788 -46.92 -16.09 -15.87
C ALA A 788 -46.14 -17.35 -16.26
N GLU A 789 -44.97 -17.21 -16.89
CA GLU A 789 -44.08 -18.33 -17.27
C GLU A 789 -43.63 -19.16 -16.06
N ARG A 790 -43.40 -18.51 -14.91
CA ARG A 790 -42.98 -19.19 -13.68
C ARG A 790 -44.13 -19.60 -12.75
N GLY A 791 -45.37 -19.36 -13.13
CA GLY A 791 -46.54 -19.66 -12.30
C GLY A 791 -46.57 -18.87 -10.99
N VAL A 792 -46.00 -17.67 -10.96
CA VAL A 792 -45.96 -16.79 -9.79
C VAL A 792 -47.19 -15.89 -9.76
N PRO A 793 -47.99 -15.89 -8.68
CA PRO A 793 -49.17 -15.04 -8.61
C PRO A 793 -48.80 -13.56 -8.58
N VAL A 794 -49.50 -12.77 -9.40
CA VAL A 794 -49.43 -11.30 -9.44
C VAL A 794 -50.66 -10.75 -8.71
N VAL A 795 -50.44 -9.91 -7.70
CA VAL A 795 -51.50 -9.29 -6.88
C VAL A 795 -51.35 -7.78 -6.91
N THR A 796 -52.46 -7.04 -6.81
CA THR A 796 -52.47 -5.58 -6.89
C THR A 796 -52.53 -4.94 -5.51
N GLU A 797 -51.71 -3.91 -5.27
CA GLU A 797 -51.75 -3.07 -4.07
C GLU A 797 -51.70 -1.59 -4.51
N PRO A 798 -52.83 -0.85 -4.42
CA PRO A 798 -52.88 0.57 -4.76
C PRO A 798 -51.98 1.41 -3.83
N GLY A 799 -51.43 2.52 -4.35
CA GLY A 799 -50.65 3.46 -3.54
C GLY A 799 -49.23 3.01 -3.20
N LEU A 800 -48.74 1.93 -3.79
CA LEU A 800 -47.32 1.57 -3.68
C LEU A 800 -46.43 2.64 -4.34
N PRO A 801 -45.34 3.08 -3.68
CA PRO A 801 -44.38 4.00 -4.31
C PRO A 801 -43.65 3.35 -5.49
N TYR A 802 -43.55 2.02 -5.51
CA TYR A 802 -42.97 1.23 -6.58
C TYR A 802 -44.02 0.74 -7.57
N SER A 803 -43.63 0.55 -8.83
CA SER A 803 -44.46 -0.09 -9.85
C SER A 803 -44.69 -1.57 -9.51
N CYS A 804 -43.68 -2.26 -8.98
CA CYS A 804 -43.87 -3.61 -8.44
C CYS A 804 -42.86 -4.01 -7.35
N ILE A 805 -43.18 -5.09 -6.64
CA ILE A 805 -42.36 -5.67 -5.58
C ILE A 805 -42.35 -7.20 -5.74
N GLY A 806 -41.16 -7.77 -5.87
CA GLY A 806 -40.94 -9.22 -5.86
C GLY A 806 -40.78 -9.74 -4.44
N LEU A 807 -41.53 -10.77 -4.08
CA LEU A 807 -41.40 -11.45 -2.79
C LEU A 807 -40.72 -12.80 -2.96
N ILE A 808 -39.67 -13.03 -2.18
CA ILE A 808 -38.92 -14.29 -2.15
C ILE A 808 -39.59 -15.24 -1.14
N ARG A 809 -39.66 -16.54 -1.46
CA ARG A 809 -40.20 -17.55 -0.55
C ARG A 809 -39.32 -17.67 0.71
N PRO A 810 -39.88 -17.53 1.93
CA PRO A 810 -39.15 -17.79 3.16
C PRO A 810 -38.71 -19.26 3.25
N THR A 811 -37.53 -19.49 3.81
CA THR A 811 -37.00 -20.81 4.16
C THR A 811 -37.00 -21.00 5.69
N GLU A 812 -36.85 -22.24 6.19
CA GLU A 812 -36.87 -22.54 7.65
C GLU A 812 -35.86 -21.73 8.48
N ARG A 813 -34.84 -21.13 7.86
CA ARG A 813 -33.81 -20.29 8.51
C ARG A 813 -34.07 -18.80 8.41
N ASP A 814 -35.02 -18.33 7.61
CA ASP A 814 -35.36 -16.90 7.58
C ASP A 814 -36.14 -16.50 8.85
N SER A 815 -36.66 -17.48 9.60
CA SER A 815 -37.44 -17.34 10.84
C SER A 815 -36.61 -17.34 12.13
N SER A 816 -35.27 -17.46 12.05
CA SER A 816 -34.34 -17.57 13.20
C SER A 816 -33.55 -16.31 13.46
#